data_AF-Q4D8C4-F1
#
_entry.id   AF-Q4D8C4-F1
#
_cell.length_a   1.000
_cell.length_b   1.000
_cell.length_c   1.000
_cell.angle_alpha   90.00
_cell.angle_beta   90.00
_cell.angle_gamma   90.00
#
_symmetry.space_group_name_H-M   'P 1'
#
loop_
_entity.id
_entity.type
_entity.pdbx_description
1 polymer ?
#
loop_
_entity_poly.entity_id
_entity_poly.type
_entity_poly.pdbx_seq_one_letter_code
_entity_poly.pdbx_strand_id
1 'polypeptide(L)'
;MSDLSSVEGDELIMLGAETPADVTAFKEISADNRNFEYYERQFQEVLMSLENDEVLEAFRVEYAALHHSFLKSHDGEARLLKKCARLQSDIESCTMKVQAAEELTRGDKSTIELLKAEIEKTRKKSVATKEREAVLKDKVNDLKRDLQDIEERASRPVELTAQEAALQSLIRAHETVLKEKETMEYQLAELRQECAGNARRLERLLEVKRSRDDEVRVVGNAIEAKLNEAEAHKSVRLRKEEELRLTREEIARRAAAAQERQAVIEQLTDENARHDVEIKLTLEETARVTESYQQLSRQLQNVNRTSQACNEENDALQRRMNELMEELKIKESAVESVSRAHRREKKLLEASTRRHAVMEGRRAEAEATLSGLQSELGLVEEEVAAALRAVDMEERRIATQVRELDVLHGNVLTAAEKAQQQSIWLSEQRTEAHHLEHELRSYEEQAQRQNEVIYKLTRECTEYEEQIKVATIQCARIMAEAQEREVQLAVALDEVKDVESRLHQQQTLLETILNERKAYAKHYGQVRGELAEMVRGFKVMLAQIKQMQEEVQRRERRLAAEDGVTKTLTRQRRELEVQIAALHTRLDKRSRSVQQYALEVRRLGDVFAEGEEEVGRQRRRLCDVQKEREFFDNEVYFSSEELARLYEKARVQQSLLQRGESMYMERLRTINELHDGIARLTEEVGQLRLFAERLPDLRRLVNVASRELVREQNRVRALLHECERPMNLHPNHQLSSSDPEAYALTEKVNALQRELVARRQELAEKEQRIKQQEESYLQCKAAVARQLGPEMAEQITLYQGNLAKKAGQMRAMMASLKYFREQTELYQARYNELRDTLDGLAQKYAETRQIRDRDAQREARKRQGDGKGDSSRQNDQPGVYVGFFAPPRGGGPATSVSDGGSVSGERNDSQKEDEGDDIGGDDLKMYEGNEWEESSL
;
A
#
# COMPACT_ATOMS: atom_id res chain seq x y z
N MET A 1 40.57 23.43 57.81
CA MET A 1 40.20 23.16 56.41
C MET A 1 41.46 23.38 55.56
N SER A 2 42.55 22.60 55.56
CA SER A 2 42.80 21.17 55.73
C SER A 2 41.95 20.27 54.82
N ASP A 3 42.56 20.02 53.66
CA ASP A 3 42.58 18.79 52.85
C ASP A 3 41.46 18.55 51.85
N LEU A 4 41.80 18.75 50.56
CA LEU A 4 41.81 17.74 49.48
C LEU A 4 41.62 18.39 48.10
N SER A 5 42.69 18.92 47.50
CA SER A 5 42.75 19.18 46.05
C SER A 5 44.19 19.29 45.56
N SER A 6 44.86 18.16 45.35
CA SER A 6 46.05 18.07 44.49
C SER A 6 46.30 16.62 44.12
N VAL A 7 45.47 16.08 43.24
CA VAL A 7 45.80 14.88 42.47
C VAL A 7 46.40 15.40 41.16
N GLU A 8 47.68 15.78 41.21
CA GLU A 8 48.53 15.93 40.03
C GLU A 8 49.29 14.61 39.87
N GLY A 9 48.74 13.73 39.04
CA GLY A 9 49.35 12.46 38.67
C GLY A 9 49.17 12.27 37.18
N ASP A 10 50.03 12.90 36.39
CA ASP A 10 50.20 12.70 34.95
C ASP A 10 50.75 11.28 34.70
N GLU A 11 49.89 10.26 34.77
CA GLU A 11 50.17 8.96 34.15
C GLU A 11 49.73 9.03 32.68
N LEU A 12 50.59 9.62 31.85
CA LEU A 12 50.46 9.59 30.40
C LEU A 12 50.72 8.15 29.92
N ILE A 13 49.63 7.44 29.64
CA ILE A 13 49.62 6.09 29.07
C ILE A 13 50.30 6.15 27.70
N MET A 14 51.59 5.79 27.65
CA MET A 14 52.33 5.53 26.42
C MET A 14 51.73 4.29 25.74
N LEU A 15 50.76 4.53 24.85
CA LEU A 15 50.16 3.52 24.00
C LEU A 15 51.24 2.91 23.09
N GLY A 16 51.69 1.71 23.49
CA GLY A 16 52.13 0.61 22.64
C GLY A 16 53.05 0.97 21.48
N ALA A 17 54.34 1.09 21.74
CA ALA A 17 55.35 0.99 20.70
C ALA A 17 55.19 -0.37 19.99
N GLU A 18 54.88 -0.34 18.69
CA GLU A 18 54.82 -1.51 17.81
C GLU A 18 56.07 -2.38 18.06
N THR A 19 55.89 -3.64 18.46
CA THR A 19 57.07 -4.48 18.65
C THR A 19 57.72 -4.67 17.28
N PRO A 20 59.04 -4.52 17.15
CA PRO A 20 59.72 -4.70 15.87
C PRO A 20 59.44 -6.10 15.26
N ALA A 21 59.07 -7.08 16.11
CA ALA A 21 58.63 -8.41 15.70
C ALA A 21 57.33 -8.40 14.88
N ASP A 22 56.34 -7.57 15.25
CA ASP A 22 55.05 -7.48 14.54
C ASP A 22 55.23 -6.87 13.15
N VAL A 23 56.11 -5.87 13.03
CA VAL A 23 56.44 -5.22 11.75
C VAL A 23 57.22 -6.16 10.83
N THR A 24 58.13 -6.97 11.37
CA THR A 24 58.84 -7.99 10.57
C THR A 24 57.88 -9.07 10.07
N ALA A 25 56.99 -9.57 10.92
CA ALA A 25 56.01 -10.58 10.53
C ALA A 25 55.07 -10.06 9.42
N PHE A 26 54.62 -8.80 9.52
CA PHE A 26 53.79 -8.18 8.48
C PHE A 26 54.50 -8.06 7.13
N LYS A 27 55.81 -7.75 7.15
CA LYS A 27 56.63 -7.67 5.93
C LYS A 27 56.86 -9.03 5.28
N GLU A 28 57.06 -10.08 6.07
CA GLU A 28 57.18 -11.45 5.58
C GLU A 28 55.90 -11.90 4.90
N ILE A 29 54.74 -11.75 5.55
CA ILE A 29 53.43 -12.07 4.97
C ILE A 29 53.18 -11.26 3.69
N SER A 30 53.52 -9.97 3.70
CA SER A 30 53.39 -9.13 2.50
C SER A 30 54.33 -9.54 1.35
N ALA A 31 55.48 -10.14 1.65
CA ALA A 31 56.40 -10.68 0.66
C ALA A 31 55.89 -12.02 0.09
N ASP A 32 55.38 -12.90 0.95
CA ASP A 32 54.80 -14.17 0.54
C ASP A 32 53.58 -13.99 -0.36
N ASN A 33 52.74 -12.98 -0.07
CA ASN A 33 51.62 -12.62 -0.93
C ASN A 33 52.06 -12.23 -2.37
N ARG A 34 53.27 -11.67 -2.54
CA ARG A 34 53.82 -11.36 -3.87
C ARG A 34 54.30 -12.61 -4.63
N ASN A 35 54.62 -13.69 -3.92
CA ASN A 35 55.00 -14.97 -4.53
C ASN A 35 53.79 -15.77 -5.02
N PHE A 36 52.56 -15.27 -4.82
CA PHE A 36 51.34 -15.96 -5.24
C PHE A 36 51.31 -16.31 -6.74
N GLU A 37 51.75 -15.40 -7.61
CA GLU A 37 51.80 -15.65 -9.07
C GLU A 37 52.66 -16.86 -9.43
N TYR A 38 53.73 -17.12 -8.66
CA TYR A 38 54.57 -18.30 -8.83
C TYR A 38 53.83 -19.58 -8.43
N TYR A 39 53.17 -19.59 -7.27
CA TYR A 39 52.42 -20.75 -6.79
C TYR A 39 51.21 -21.05 -7.67
N GLU A 40 50.45 -20.04 -8.10
CA GLU A 40 49.31 -20.21 -9.01
C GLU A 40 49.76 -20.84 -10.33
N ARG A 41 50.91 -20.41 -10.86
CA ARG A 41 51.47 -21.01 -12.08
C ARG A 41 51.83 -22.49 -11.89
N GLN A 42 52.42 -22.86 -10.75
CA GLN A 42 52.69 -24.26 -10.42
C GLN A 42 51.42 -25.10 -10.29
N PHE A 43 50.39 -24.58 -9.62
CA PHE A 43 49.10 -25.26 -9.51
C PHE A 43 48.48 -25.50 -10.89
N GLN A 44 48.52 -24.48 -11.76
CA GLN A 44 47.99 -24.59 -13.13
C GLN A 44 48.79 -25.58 -13.99
N GLU A 45 50.12 -25.58 -13.91
CA GLU A 45 50.97 -26.54 -14.64
C GLU A 45 50.67 -27.99 -14.23
N VAL A 46 50.51 -28.26 -12.94
CA VAL A 46 50.13 -29.59 -12.44
C VAL A 46 48.72 -29.97 -12.92
N LEU A 47 47.75 -29.07 -12.81
CA LEU A 47 46.37 -29.33 -13.26
C LEU A 47 46.27 -29.58 -14.77
N MET A 48 47.06 -28.86 -15.58
CA MET A 48 47.15 -29.06 -17.02
C MET A 48 47.82 -30.40 -17.37
N SER A 49 48.86 -30.80 -16.63
CA SER A 49 49.54 -32.09 -16.87
C SER A 49 48.64 -33.31 -16.59
N LEU A 50 47.63 -33.15 -15.73
CA LEU A 50 46.70 -34.20 -15.33
C LEU A 50 45.44 -34.28 -16.21
N GLU A 51 45.20 -33.31 -17.09
CA GLU A 51 43.91 -33.12 -17.78
C GLU A 51 43.53 -34.24 -18.77
N ASN A 52 44.44 -35.16 -19.08
CA ASN A 52 44.21 -36.28 -19.99
C ASN A 52 44.52 -37.66 -19.39
N ASP A 53 44.78 -37.76 -18.08
CA ASP A 53 45.13 -39.02 -17.43
C ASP A 53 43.92 -39.59 -16.66
N GLU A 54 43.15 -40.48 -17.30
CA GLU A 54 41.88 -41.01 -16.77
C GLU A 54 42.03 -41.68 -15.39
N VAL A 55 43.22 -42.23 -15.08
CA VAL A 55 43.49 -42.87 -13.79
C VAL A 55 43.62 -41.83 -12.66
N LEU A 56 44.11 -40.64 -12.98
CA LEU A 56 44.41 -39.59 -12.00
C LEU A 56 43.33 -38.50 -11.93
N GLU A 57 42.21 -38.62 -12.65
CA GLU A 57 41.15 -37.60 -12.67
C GLU A 57 40.57 -37.32 -11.27
N ALA A 58 40.41 -38.36 -10.43
CA ALA A 58 39.98 -38.17 -9.03
C ALA A 58 40.99 -37.33 -8.23
N PHE A 59 42.29 -37.54 -8.45
CA PHE A 59 43.34 -36.74 -7.83
C PHE A 59 43.35 -35.30 -8.38
N ARG A 60 43.12 -35.11 -9.69
CA ARG A 60 43.00 -33.79 -10.32
C ARG A 60 41.86 -32.98 -9.72
N VAL A 61 40.69 -33.58 -9.50
CA VAL A 61 39.54 -32.88 -8.89
C VAL A 61 39.86 -32.44 -7.46
N GLU A 62 40.44 -33.32 -6.64
CA GLU A 62 40.88 -32.97 -5.27
C GLU A 62 41.98 -31.88 -5.28
N TYR A 63 42.93 -31.97 -6.21
CA TYR A 63 44.00 -30.97 -6.36
C TYR A 63 43.45 -29.61 -6.85
N ALA A 64 42.44 -29.62 -7.73
CA ALA A 64 41.74 -28.41 -8.16
C ALA A 64 40.93 -27.79 -7.02
N ALA A 65 40.31 -28.61 -6.16
CA ALA A 65 39.64 -28.14 -4.95
C ALA A 65 40.64 -27.52 -3.97
N LEU A 66 41.83 -28.11 -3.82
CA LEU A 66 42.93 -27.52 -3.04
C LEU A 66 43.39 -26.18 -3.62
N HIS A 67 43.56 -26.09 -4.94
CA HIS A 67 43.91 -24.82 -5.61
C HIS A 67 42.83 -23.75 -5.41
N HIS A 68 41.55 -24.13 -5.54
CA HIS A 68 40.44 -23.21 -5.28
C HIS A 68 40.41 -22.73 -3.81
N SER A 69 40.69 -23.62 -2.86
CA SER A 69 40.83 -23.26 -1.44
C SER A 69 42.00 -22.30 -1.22
N PHE A 70 43.15 -22.56 -1.87
CA PHE A 70 44.33 -21.70 -1.83
C PHE A 70 44.05 -20.29 -2.38
N LEU A 71 43.39 -20.19 -3.55
CA LEU A 71 42.90 -18.94 -4.14
C LEU A 71 42.00 -18.16 -3.17
N LYS A 72 41.02 -18.84 -2.56
CA LYS A 72 40.10 -18.21 -1.60
C LYS A 72 40.81 -17.72 -0.34
N SER A 73 41.82 -18.47 0.14
CA SER A 73 42.67 -18.07 1.26
C SER A 73 43.49 -16.83 0.91
N HIS A 74 44.14 -16.82 -0.27
CA HIS A 74 44.93 -15.70 -0.76
C HIS A 74 44.08 -14.43 -0.92
N ASP A 75 42.88 -14.54 -1.48
CA ASP A 75 41.94 -13.42 -1.59
C ASP A 75 41.52 -12.86 -0.21
N GLY A 76 41.42 -13.72 0.79
CA GLY A 76 41.19 -13.34 2.18
C GLY A 76 42.40 -12.58 2.76
N GLU A 77 43.60 -13.12 2.57
CA GLU A 77 44.86 -12.55 3.03
C GLU A 77 45.16 -11.19 2.39
N ALA A 78 45.00 -11.06 1.06
CA ALA A 78 45.20 -9.81 0.33
C ALA A 78 44.24 -8.70 0.80
N ARG A 79 43.00 -9.07 1.18
CA ARG A 79 42.03 -8.13 1.78
C ARG A 79 42.46 -7.70 3.19
N LEU A 80 42.99 -8.62 3.99
CA LEU A 80 43.51 -8.31 5.32
C LEU A 80 44.76 -7.43 5.26
N LEU A 81 45.71 -7.71 4.37
CA LEU A 81 46.90 -6.89 4.14
C LEU A 81 46.53 -5.46 3.73
N LYS A 82 45.56 -5.28 2.82
CA LYS A 82 45.04 -3.94 2.48
C LYS A 82 44.43 -3.22 3.68
N LYS A 83 43.75 -3.95 4.58
CA LYS A 83 43.16 -3.37 5.78
C LYS A 83 44.23 -2.97 6.80
N CYS A 84 45.25 -3.81 7.01
CA CYS A 84 46.40 -3.51 7.85
C CYS A 84 47.18 -2.29 7.33
N ALA A 85 47.43 -2.20 6.02
CA ALA A 85 48.10 -1.04 5.42
C ALA A 85 47.30 0.26 5.61
N ARG A 86 45.97 0.22 5.49
CA ARG A 86 45.10 1.37 5.80
C ARG A 86 45.18 1.76 7.28
N LEU A 87 45.08 0.78 8.18
CA LEU A 87 45.16 1.04 9.62
C LEU A 87 46.52 1.60 10.03
N GLN A 88 47.61 1.12 9.44
CA GLN A 88 48.95 1.64 9.70
C GLN A 88 49.10 3.09 9.21
N SER A 89 48.58 3.41 8.02
CA SER A 89 48.50 4.79 7.52
C SER A 89 47.63 5.70 8.42
N ASP A 90 46.54 5.19 8.96
CA ASP A 90 45.68 5.93 9.89
C ASP A 90 46.38 6.17 11.24
N ILE A 91 47.11 5.17 11.74
CA ILE A 91 47.93 5.27 12.97
C ILE A 91 49.05 6.30 12.79
N GLU A 92 49.76 6.27 11.66
CA GLU A 92 50.78 7.28 11.30
C GLU A 92 50.18 8.69 11.22
N SER A 93 49.02 8.84 10.60
CA SER A 93 48.29 10.12 10.53
C SER A 93 47.88 10.62 11.93
N CYS A 94 47.38 9.72 12.79
CA CYS A 94 47.02 10.05 14.17
C CYS A 94 48.24 10.42 15.01
N THR A 95 49.35 9.69 14.90
CA THR A 95 50.60 10.01 15.62
C THR A 95 51.17 11.35 15.18
N MET A 96 51.16 11.66 13.88
CA MET A 96 51.54 13.00 13.39
C MET A 96 50.65 14.11 13.95
N LYS A 97 49.33 13.88 14.04
CA LYS A 97 48.39 14.85 14.63
C LYS A 97 48.63 15.06 16.12
N VAL A 98 48.92 13.98 16.87
CA VAL A 98 49.25 14.05 18.29
C VAL A 98 50.55 14.82 18.50
N GLN A 99 51.60 14.54 17.72
CA GLN A 99 52.86 15.29 17.78
C GLN A 99 52.67 16.78 17.48
N ALA A 100 51.89 17.13 16.45
CA ALA A 100 51.59 18.53 16.14
C ALA A 100 50.82 19.23 17.28
N ALA A 101 49.90 18.53 17.94
CA ALA A 101 49.17 19.06 19.10
C ALA A 101 50.07 19.21 20.35
N GLU A 102 51.02 18.29 20.57
CA GLU A 102 52.03 18.40 21.62
C GLU A 102 52.99 19.58 21.39
N GLU A 103 53.39 19.84 20.15
CA GLU A 103 54.22 21.01 19.81
C GLU A 103 53.48 22.34 20.04
N LEU A 104 52.20 22.40 19.65
CA LEU A 104 51.34 23.57 19.91
C LEU A 104 51.16 23.82 21.41
N THR A 105 50.84 22.78 22.18
CA THR A 105 50.66 22.91 23.64
C THR A 105 51.97 23.26 24.36
N ARG A 106 53.12 22.77 23.88
CA ARG A 106 54.44 23.19 24.38
C ARG A 106 54.72 24.66 24.04
N GLY A 107 54.36 25.11 22.84
CA GLY A 107 54.42 26.51 22.43
C GLY A 107 53.57 27.40 23.34
N ASP A 108 52.32 27.02 23.58
CA ASP A 108 51.39 27.75 24.45
C ASP A 108 51.87 27.81 25.91
N LYS A 109 52.42 26.72 26.45
CA LYS A 109 53.03 26.73 27.80
C LYS A 109 54.16 27.77 27.88
N SER A 110 55.02 27.84 26.86
CA SER A 110 56.14 28.81 26.84
C SER A 110 55.67 30.28 26.71
N THR A 111 54.64 30.55 25.90
CA THR A 111 54.08 31.90 25.76
C THR A 111 53.36 32.35 27.03
N ILE A 112 52.64 31.44 27.69
CA ILE A 112 52.00 31.70 28.99
C ILE A 112 53.05 32.04 30.06
N GLU A 113 54.18 31.34 30.12
CA GLU A 113 55.27 31.64 31.06
C GLU A 113 55.89 33.02 30.82
N LEU A 114 56.13 33.39 29.55
CA LEU A 114 56.62 34.72 29.18
C LEU A 114 55.64 35.83 29.57
N LEU A 115 54.35 35.66 29.28
CA LEU A 115 53.32 36.63 29.65
C LEU A 115 53.17 36.77 31.16
N LYS A 116 53.25 35.67 31.93
CA LYS A 116 53.26 35.72 33.40
C LYS A 116 54.45 36.52 33.92
N ALA A 117 55.65 36.34 33.35
CA ALA A 117 56.83 37.10 33.73
C ALA A 117 56.71 38.60 33.41
N GLU A 118 56.09 38.96 32.27
CA GLU A 118 55.82 40.36 31.91
C GLU A 118 54.79 41.03 32.81
N ILE A 119 53.72 40.32 33.19
CA ILE A 119 52.72 40.81 34.15
C ILE A 119 53.37 41.06 35.52
N GLU A 120 54.23 40.16 35.99
CA GLU A 120 54.94 40.32 37.26
C GLU A 120 55.87 41.56 37.23
N LYS A 121 56.56 41.78 36.10
CA LYS A 121 57.45 42.93 35.88
C LYS A 121 56.68 44.26 35.84
N THR A 122 55.52 44.30 35.18
CA THR A 122 54.69 45.51 35.11
C THR A 122 54.04 45.83 36.46
N ARG A 123 53.60 44.80 37.22
CA ARG A 123 53.10 44.96 38.58
C ARG A 123 54.15 45.56 39.52
N LYS A 124 55.40 45.08 39.47
CA LYS A 124 56.52 45.65 40.25
C LYS A 124 56.80 47.12 39.90
N LYS A 125 56.74 47.49 38.61
CA LYS A 125 56.90 48.89 38.16
C LYS A 125 55.78 49.78 38.70
N SER A 126 54.53 49.30 38.69
CA SER A 126 53.38 50.05 39.22
C SER A 126 53.51 50.35 40.72
N VAL A 127 53.96 49.37 41.51
CA VAL A 127 54.21 49.57 42.95
C VAL A 127 55.29 50.63 43.17
N ALA A 128 56.41 50.54 42.46
CA ALA A 128 57.50 51.53 42.57
C ALA A 128 57.08 52.95 42.15
N THR A 129 56.15 53.11 41.20
CA THR A 129 55.60 54.44 40.86
C THR A 129 54.69 55.00 41.95
N LYS A 130 53.91 54.14 42.63
CA LYS A 130 53.03 54.57 43.73
C LYS A 130 53.83 55.00 44.97
N GLU A 131 54.92 54.31 45.28
CA GLU A 131 55.82 54.70 46.38
C GLU A 131 56.49 56.06 46.11
N ARG A 132 56.91 56.34 44.86
CA ARG A 132 57.45 57.65 44.48
C ARG A 132 56.42 58.78 44.59
N GLU A 133 55.17 58.51 44.22
CA GLU A 133 54.08 59.49 44.32
C GLU A 133 53.78 59.84 45.78
N ALA A 134 53.83 58.86 46.69
CA ALA A 134 53.64 59.09 48.13
C ALA A 134 54.72 60.02 48.71
N VAL A 135 56.00 59.75 48.41
CA VAL A 135 57.12 60.58 48.88
C VAL A 135 57.04 62.02 48.36
N LEU A 136 56.57 62.22 47.13
CA LEU A 136 56.40 63.57 46.56
C LEU A 136 55.23 64.32 47.20
N LYS A 137 54.13 63.63 47.51
CA LYS A 137 52.99 64.23 48.25
C LYS A 137 53.40 64.71 49.63
N ASP A 138 54.20 63.93 50.35
CA ASP A 138 54.70 64.32 51.67
C ASP A 138 55.60 65.57 51.59
N LYS A 139 56.53 65.61 50.62
CA LYS A 139 57.37 66.80 50.37
C LYS A 139 56.57 68.07 50.05
N VAL A 140 55.51 67.96 49.26
CA VAL A 140 54.65 69.10 48.93
C VAL A 140 53.91 69.61 50.18
N ASN A 141 53.51 68.72 51.07
CA ASN A 141 52.84 69.10 52.31
C ASN A 141 53.79 69.80 53.29
N ASP A 142 55.05 69.36 53.37
CA ASP A 142 56.07 70.03 54.19
C ASP A 142 56.39 71.43 53.66
N LEU A 143 56.58 71.58 52.34
CA LEU A 143 56.80 72.89 51.71
C LEU A 143 55.62 73.86 51.89
N LYS A 144 54.38 73.35 51.98
CA LYS A 144 53.21 74.17 52.29
C LYS A 144 53.22 74.68 53.73
N ARG A 145 53.70 73.89 54.69
CA ARG A 145 53.87 74.33 56.09
C ARG A 145 54.97 75.37 56.21
N ASP A 146 56.10 75.15 55.53
CA ASP A 146 57.21 76.09 55.51
C ASP A 146 56.79 77.45 54.89
N LEU A 147 55.97 77.43 53.83
CA LEU A 147 55.42 78.66 53.25
C LEU A 147 54.52 79.42 54.23
N GLN A 148 53.65 78.72 54.98
CA GLN A 148 52.82 79.35 56.01
C GLN A 148 53.67 79.95 57.13
N ASP A 149 54.71 79.26 57.60
CA ASP A 149 55.61 79.76 58.64
C ASP A 149 56.40 81.00 58.20
N ILE A 150 56.77 81.07 56.91
CA ILE A 150 57.47 82.24 56.33
C ILE A 150 56.52 83.42 56.15
N GLU A 151 55.29 83.19 55.71
CA GLU A 151 54.25 84.22 55.57
C GLU A 151 53.89 84.84 56.94
N GLU A 152 53.83 84.04 58.01
CA GLU A 152 53.60 84.56 59.37
C GLU A 152 54.77 85.41 59.87
N ARG A 153 56.02 85.04 59.54
CA ARG A 153 57.23 85.80 59.95
C ARG A 153 57.42 87.10 59.17
N ALA A 154 56.92 87.20 57.94
CA ALA A 154 57.08 88.38 57.10
C ALA A 154 56.18 89.57 57.50
N SER A 155 55.22 89.38 58.42
CA SER A 155 54.23 90.41 58.77
C SER A 155 54.58 91.31 59.96
N ARG A 156 55.78 91.20 60.57
CA ARG A 156 56.21 92.10 61.67
C ARG A 156 57.02 93.30 61.14
N PRO A 157 56.50 94.55 61.27
CA PRO A 157 57.14 95.74 60.73
C PRO A 157 58.08 96.39 61.77
N VAL A 158 59.30 96.76 61.36
CA VAL A 158 60.19 97.62 62.16
C VAL A 158 60.81 98.70 61.26
N GLU A 159 60.76 99.90 61.82
CA GLU A 159 61.07 101.27 61.38
C GLU A 159 62.46 101.44 60.73
N LEU A 160 62.56 102.03 59.54
CA LEU A 160 62.60 103.48 59.24
C LEU A 160 63.81 104.22 59.83
N THR A 161 64.90 104.25 59.04
CA THR A 161 65.79 105.43 58.85
C THR A 161 66.91 105.21 57.81
N ALA A 162 66.96 104.07 57.10
CA ALA A 162 67.84 103.86 55.93
C ALA A 162 67.14 104.12 54.57
N GLN A 163 66.08 104.93 54.55
CA GLN A 163 65.17 105.07 53.40
C GLN A 163 65.77 105.76 52.17
N GLU A 164 66.86 106.53 52.27
CA GLU A 164 67.40 107.23 51.10
C GLU A 164 68.31 106.35 50.23
N ALA A 165 69.10 105.45 50.84
CA ALA A 165 69.84 104.42 50.11
C ALA A 165 68.90 103.34 49.56
N ALA A 166 67.83 103.03 50.30
CA ALA A 166 66.78 102.12 49.85
C ALA A 166 66.04 102.66 48.61
N LEU A 167 65.86 103.98 48.48
CA LEU A 167 65.13 104.57 47.36
C LEU A 167 65.86 104.38 46.02
N GLN A 168 67.19 104.51 45.99
CA GLN A 168 67.97 104.24 44.78
C GLN A 168 68.05 102.74 44.47
N SER A 169 68.13 101.86 45.47
CA SER A 169 67.99 100.42 45.24
C SER A 169 66.58 100.04 44.79
N LEU A 170 65.54 100.76 45.26
CA LEU A 170 64.15 100.54 44.86
C LEU A 170 63.92 100.89 43.39
N ILE A 171 64.54 101.96 42.88
CA ILE A 171 64.40 102.32 41.46
C ILE A 171 65.00 101.23 40.57
N ARG A 172 66.21 100.74 40.91
CA ARG A 172 66.82 99.63 40.15
C ARG A 172 66.03 98.33 40.27
N ALA A 173 65.55 98.02 41.48
CA ALA A 173 64.66 96.88 41.70
C ALA A 173 63.34 97.02 40.93
N HIS A 174 62.80 98.23 40.82
CA HIS A 174 61.60 98.50 40.04
C HIS A 174 61.84 98.29 38.55
N GLU A 175 62.98 98.73 38.00
CA GLU A 175 63.33 98.46 36.60
C GLU A 175 63.54 96.97 36.31
N THR A 176 64.19 96.22 37.22
CA THR A 176 64.35 94.77 37.05
C THR A 176 63.02 94.04 37.17
N VAL A 177 62.18 94.41 38.15
CA VAL A 177 60.84 93.84 38.33
C VAL A 177 59.93 94.18 37.16
N LEU A 178 60.05 95.37 36.56
CA LEU A 178 59.29 95.69 35.34
C LEU A 178 59.69 94.82 34.15
N LYS A 179 61.00 94.59 33.93
CA LYS A 179 61.46 93.69 32.87
C LYS A 179 61.03 92.25 33.13
N GLU A 180 61.15 91.78 34.37
CA GLU A 180 60.67 90.45 34.76
C GLU A 180 59.16 90.33 34.56
N LYS A 181 58.39 91.36 34.94
CA LYS A 181 56.95 91.44 34.70
C LYS A 181 56.65 91.37 33.20
N GLU A 182 57.32 92.13 32.35
CA GLU A 182 57.12 92.08 30.90
C GLU A 182 57.44 90.68 30.33
N THR A 183 58.52 90.03 30.79
CA THR A 183 58.84 88.66 30.36
C THR A 183 57.83 87.63 30.86
N MET A 184 57.34 87.76 32.09
CA MET A 184 56.32 86.89 32.67
C MET A 184 54.96 87.12 32.01
N GLU A 185 54.62 88.36 31.64
CA GLU A 185 53.43 88.69 30.87
C GLU A 185 53.49 88.08 29.46
N TYR A 186 54.67 88.09 28.82
CA TYR A 186 54.87 87.42 27.54
C TYR A 186 54.72 85.89 27.65
N GLN A 187 55.37 85.26 28.62
CA GLN A 187 55.24 83.81 28.87
C GLN A 187 53.81 83.41 29.26
N LEU A 188 53.12 84.22 30.07
CA LEU A 188 51.71 84.00 30.39
C LEU A 188 50.82 84.18 29.15
N ALA A 189 51.14 85.10 28.26
CA ALA A 189 50.41 85.26 26.99
C ALA A 189 50.61 84.04 26.08
N GLU A 190 51.84 83.55 25.92
CA GLU A 190 52.14 82.31 25.18
C GLU A 190 51.42 81.09 25.78
N LEU A 191 51.55 80.87 27.10
CA LEU A 191 50.88 79.75 27.78
C LEU A 191 49.36 79.87 27.70
N ARG A 192 48.78 81.07 27.80
CA ARG A 192 47.34 81.28 27.59
C ARG A 192 46.92 80.95 26.16
N GLN A 193 47.73 81.33 25.17
CA GLN A 193 47.48 81.00 23.77
C GLN A 193 47.58 79.50 23.50
N GLU A 194 48.56 78.81 24.09
CA GLU A 194 48.70 77.35 24.02
C GLU A 194 47.55 76.62 24.72
N CYS A 195 47.16 77.07 25.92
CA CYS A 195 46.01 76.54 26.65
C CYS A 195 44.72 76.73 25.84
N ALA A 196 44.49 77.91 25.26
CA ALA A 196 43.35 78.17 24.39
C ALA A 196 43.39 77.31 23.11
N GLY A 197 44.56 77.13 22.51
CA GLY A 197 44.78 76.26 21.35
C GLY A 197 44.49 74.79 21.67
N ASN A 198 44.97 74.31 22.82
CA ASN A 198 44.74 72.95 23.31
C ASN A 198 43.29 72.71 23.70
N ALA A 199 42.62 73.68 24.33
CA ALA A 199 41.18 73.60 24.64
C ALA A 199 40.35 73.47 23.34
N ARG A 200 40.62 74.33 22.35
CA ARG A 200 39.98 74.25 21.02
C ARG A 200 40.30 72.95 20.28
N ARG A 201 41.46 72.34 20.52
CA ARG A 201 41.83 71.03 19.94
C ARG A 201 41.09 69.90 20.65
N LEU A 202 40.97 69.96 21.97
CA LEU A 202 40.24 68.98 22.77
C LEU A 202 38.74 69.00 22.44
N GLU A 203 38.13 70.18 22.32
CA GLU A 203 36.72 70.32 21.89
C GLU A 203 36.49 69.68 20.52
N ARG A 204 37.36 69.97 19.54
CA ARG A 204 37.29 69.35 18.21
C ARG A 204 37.43 67.83 18.27
N LEU A 205 38.35 67.31 19.08
CA LEU A 205 38.52 65.86 19.26
C LEU A 205 37.31 65.21 19.95
N LEU A 206 36.71 65.87 20.95
CA LEU A 206 35.51 65.38 21.63
C LEU A 206 34.30 65.38 20.70
N GLU A 207 34.16 66.39 19.84
CA GLU A 207 33.08 66.45 18.86
C GLU A 207 33.24 65.39 17.77
N VAL A 208 34.46 65.18 17.27
CA VAL A 208 34.76 64.06 16.36
C VAL A 208 34.53 62.71 17.04
N LYS A 209 34.91 62.56 18.31
CA LYS A 209 34.67 61.30 19.05
C LYS A 209 33.17 61.03 19.22
N ARG A 210 32.37 62.06 19.57
CA ARG A 210 30.90 61.94 19.63
C ARG A 210 30.29 61.59 18.28
N SER A 211 30.73 62.24 17.19
CA SER A 211 30.22 61.92 15.86
C SER A 211 30.54 60.48 15.44
N ARG A 212 31.76 60.01 15.77
CA ARG A 212 32.16 58.62 15.51
C ARG A 212 31.44 57.62 16.41
N ASP A 213 31.19 57.94 17.67
CA ASP A 213 30.39 57.11 18.59
C ASP A 213 28.94 56.98 18.07
N ASP A 214 28.36 58.07 17.54
CA ASP A 214 27.03 58.04 16.91
C ASP A 214 27.02 57.24 15.59
N GLU A 215 28.03 57.39 14.74
CA GLU A 215 28.18 56.56 13.52
C GLU A 215 28.30 55.07 13.88
N VAL A 216 29.11 54.72 14.87
CA VAL A 216 29.27 53.34 15.36
C VAL A 216 27.95 52.81 15.92
N ARG A 217 27.20 53.64 16.66
CA ARG A 217 25.87 53.26 17.19
C ARG A 217 24.85 53.03 16.07
N VAL A 218 24.81 53.90 15.07
CA VAL A 218 23.91 53.75 13.91
C VAL A 218 24.25 52.50 13.11
N VAL A 219 25.53 52.25 12.84
CA VAL A 219 26.00 51.05 12.14
C VAL A 219 25.74 49.79 12.98
N GLY A 220 25.97 49.83 14.29
CA GLY A 220 25.67 48.74 15.21
C GLY A 220 24.19 48.35 15.19
N ASN A 221 23.30 49.34 15.33
CA ASN A 221 21.85 49.13 15.24
C ASN A 221 21.43 48.57 13.86
N ALA A 222 22.06 49.04 12.78
CA ALA A 222 21.79 48.52 11.44
C ALA A 222 22.24 47.07 11.28
N ILE A 223 23.39 46.69 11.85
CA ILE A 223 23.88 45.30 11.87
C ILE A 223 22.94 44.42 12.69
N GLU A 224 22.52 44.83 13.89
CA GLU A 224 21.56 44.08 14.71
C GLU A 224 20.21 43.89 14.00
N ALA A 225 19.70 44.94 13.36
CA ALA A 225 18.48 44.84 12.55
C ALA A 225 18.64 43.83 11.40
N LYS A 226 19.79 43.84 10.70
CA LYS A 226 20.08 42.89 9.62
C LYS A 226 20.31 41.46 10.11
N LEU A 227 20.89 41.27 11.30
CA LEU A 227 21.02 39.97 11.95
C LEU A 227 19.64 39.41 12.33
N ASN A 228 18.77 40.23 12.93
CA ASN A 228 17.41 39.83 13.27
C ASN A 228 16.58 39.49 12.02
N GLU A 229 16.70 40.27 10.94
CA GLU A 229 16.08 39.94 9.65
C GLU A 229 16.62 38.62 9.09
N ALA A 230 17.94 38.39 9.14
CA ALA A 230 18.55 37.14 8.69
C ALA A 230 18.13 35.92 9.51
N GLU A 231 18.02 36.04 10.84
CA GLU A 231 17.51 34.99 11.73
C GLU A 231 16.03 34.71 11.49
N ALA A 232 15.21 35.75 11.29
CA ALA A 232 13.81 35.61 10.91
C ALA A 232 13.69 34.88 9.56
N HIS A 233 14.46 35.26 8.55
CA HIS A 233 14.49 34.56 7.26
C HIS A 233 15.00 33.12 7.38
N LYS A 234 16.02 32.86 8.21
CA LYS A 234 16.54 31.51 8.47
C LYS A 234 15.51 30.62 9.15
N SER A 235 14.78 31.13 10.14
CA SER A 235 13.72 30.39 10.83
C SER A 235 12.54 30.06 9.91
N VAL A 236 12.13 31.00 9.04
CA VAL A 236 11.11 30.76 8.02
C VAL A 236 11.59 29.73 6.99
N ARG A 237 12.86 29.81 6.55
CA ARG A 237 13.44 28.84 5.61
C ARG A 237 13.45 27.43 6.20
N LEU A 238 13.89 27.26 7.45
CA LEU A 238 13.91 25.97 8.13
C LEU A 238 12.50 25.36 8.26
N ARG A 239 11.50 26.16 8.65
CA ARG A 239 10.10 25.71 8.69
C ARG A 239 9.61 25.26 7.32
N LYS A 240 9.94 25.99 6.25
CA LYS A 240 9.57 25.62 4.87
C LYS A 240 10.32 24.39 4.36
N GLU A 241 11.58 24.20 4.74
CA GLU A 241 12.36 22.99 4.45
C GLU A 241 11.76 21.77 5.18
N GLU A 242 11.32 21.92 6.44
CA GLU A 242 10.62 20.87 7.19
C GLU A 242 9.24 20.54 6.61
N GLU A 243 8.43 21.55 6.25
CA GLU A 243 7.15 21.34 5.54
C GLU A 243 7.37 20.62 4.19
N LEU A 244 8.41 20.99 3.43
CA LEU A 244 8.76 20.31 2.18
C LEU A 244 9.27 18.89 2.40
N ARG A 245 10.02 18.62 3.47
CA ARG A 245 10.46 17.27 3.84
C ARG A 245 9.25 16.40 4.20
N LEU A 246 8.37 16.88 5.07
CA LEU A 246 7.17 16.16 5.49
C LEU A 246 6.24 15.89 4.31
N THR A 247 6.01 16.87 3.43
CA THR A 247 5.19 16.66 2.22
C THR A 247 5.82 15.66 1.24
N ARG A 248 7.14 15.66 1.07
CA ARG A 248 7.85 14.63 0.27
C ARG A 248 7.70 13.24 0.89
N GLU A 249 7.80 13.11 2.21
CA GLU A 249 7.58 11.84 2.91
C GLU A 249 6.13 11.36 2.81
N GLU A 250 5.15 12.29 2.88
CA GLU A 250 3.73 12.01 2.68
C GLU A 250 3.46 11.52 1.24
N ILE A 251 4.05 12.19 0.24
CA ILE A 251 3.93 11.80 -1.18
C ILE A 251 4.59 10.44 -1.42
N ALA A 252 5.78 10.20 -0.86
CA ALA A 252 6.47 8.91 -0.99
C ALA A 252 5.67 7.77 -0.33
N ARG A 253 5.13 7.98 0.87
CA ARG A 253 4.23 7.01 1.53
C ARG A 253 2.96 6.74 0.70
N ARG A 254 2.34 7.78 0.14
CA ARG A 254 1.15 7.63 -0.72
C ARG A 254 1.48 6.93 -2.04
N ALA A 255 2.63 7.21 -2.64
CA ALA A 255 3.08 6.56 -3.86
C ALA A 255 3.38 5.07 -3.64
N ALA A 256 4.06 4.72 -2.54
CA ALA A 256 4.31 3.33 -2.15
C ALA A 256 2.99 2.58 -1.89
N ALA A 257 2.07 3.17 -1.11
CA ALA A 257 0.75 2.57 -0.87
C ALA A 257 -0.10 2.44 -2.15
N ALA A 258 0.03 3.37 -3.10
CA ALA A 258 -0.62 3.28 -4.40
C ALA A 258 -0.02 2.15 -5.27
N GLN A 259 1.30 1.98 -5.26
CA GLN A 259 1.98 0.87 -5.94
C GLN A 259 1.63 -0.49 -5.33
N GLU A 260 1.58 -0.61 -4.00
CA GLU A 260 1.13 -1.83 -3.32
C GLU A 260 -0.31 -2.17 -3.67
N ARG A 261 -1.21 -1.17 -3.67
CA ARG A 261 -2.61 -1.37 -4.10
C ARG A 261 -2.71 -1.75 -5.56
N GLN A 262 -1.90 -1.15 -6.44
CA GLN A 262 -1.87 -1.48 -7.86
C GLN A 262 -1.38 -2.91 -8.09
N ALA A 263 -0.33 -3.35 -7.38
CA ALA A 263 0.16 -4.72 -7.44
C ALA A 263 -0.89 -5.73 -6.93
N VAL A 264 -1.63 -5.38 -5.87
CA VAL A 264 -2.75 -6.21 -5.37
C VAL A 264 -3.90 -6.25 -6.38
N ILE A 265 -4.22 -5.12 -7.03
CA ILE A 265 -5.25 -5.09 -8.09
C ILE A 265 -4.82 -5.98 -9.27
N GLU A 266 -3.56 -5.90 -9.72
CA GLU A 266 -3.03 -6.72 -10.80
C GLU A 266 -3.07 -8.22 -10.45
N GLN A 267 -2.67 -8.59 -9.23
CA GLN A 267 -2.79 -9.95 -8.72
C GLN A 267 -4.24 -10.44 -8.70
N LEU A 268 -5.17 -9.62 -8.19
CA LEU A 268 -6.60 -9.96 -8.16
C LEU A 268 -7.21 -10.04 -9.56
N THR A 269 -6.75 -9.23 -10.53
CA THR A 269 -7.20 -9.34 -11.92
C THR A 269 -6.68 -10.60 -12.59
N ASP A 270 -5.43 -11.01 -12.32
CA ASP A 270 -4.86 -12.27 -12.81
C ASP A 270 -5.55 -13.48 -12.17
N GLU A 271 -5.84 -13.43 -10.87
CA GLU A 271 -6.62 -14.45 -10.16
C GLU A 271 -8.04 -14.55 -10.72
N ASN A 272 -8.75 -13.42 -10.89
CA ASN A 272 -10.08 -13.43 -11.52
C ASN A 272 -10.05 -14.01 -12.94
N ALA A 273 -9.04 -13.66 -13.75
CA ALA A 273 -8.90 -14.22 -15.09
C ALA A 273 -8.66 -15.75 -15.07
N ARG A 274 -7.87 -16.25 -14.11
CA ARG A 274 -7.68 -17.71 -13.91
C ARG A 274 -8.97 -18.38 -13.47
N HIS A 275 -9.68 -17.78 -12.51
CA HIS A 275 -10.96 -18.30 -12.02
C HIS A 275 -12.02 -18.32 -13.13
N ASP A 276 -12.07 -17.32 -14.01
CA ASP A 276 -12.98 -17.31 -15.17
C ASP A 276 -12.68 -18.45 -16.15
N VAL A 277 -11.39 -18.78 -16.37
CA VAL A 277 -11.00 -19.93 -17.20
C VAL A 277 -11.39 -21.24 -16.52
N GLU A 278 -11.16 -21.39 -15.21
CA GLU A 278 -11.56 -22.58 -14.44
C GLU A 278 -13.09 -22.75 -14.39
N ILE A 279 -13.85 -21.66 -14.23
CA ILE A 279 -15.32 -21.68 -14.28
C ILE A 279 -15.81 -22.11 -15.66
N LYS A 280 -15.19 -21.63 -16.75
CA LYS A 280 -15.55 -22.08 -18.10
C LYS A 280 -15.26 -23.56 -18.32
N LEU A 281 -14.08 -24.04 -17.91
CA LEU A 281 -13.71 -25.45 -18.01
C LEU A 281 -14.67 -26.34 -17.19
N THR A 282 -15.00 -25.95 -15.96
CA THR A 282 -15.94 -26.71 -15.11
C THR A 282 -17.38 -26.65 -15.65
N LEU A 283 -17.81 -25.55 -16.27
CA LEU A 283 -19.10 -25.47 -16.97
C LEU A 283 -19.13 -26.39 -18.21
N GLU A 284 -18.05 -26.48 -18.98
CA GLU A 284 -17.94 -27.40 -20.11
C GLU A 284 -17.94 -28.87 -19.65
N GLU A 285 -17.21 -29.18 -18.58
CA GLU A 285 -17.20 -30.53 -17.97
C GLU A 285 -18.57 -30.92 -17.42
N THR A 286 -19.25 -30.03 -16.68
CA THR A 286 -20.61 -30.27 -16.16
C THR A 286 -21.63 -30.41 -17.30
N ALA A 287 -21.53 -29.62 -18.36
CA ALA A 287 -22.35 -29.80 -19.56
C ALA A 287 -22.12 -31.17 -20.20
N ARG A 288 -20.86 -31.59 -20.37
CA ARG A 288 -20.50 -32.90 -20.94
C ARG A 288 -21.00 -34.07 -20.09
N VAL A 289 -20.85 -33.96 -18.76
CA VAL A 289 -21.38 -34.97 -17.82
C VAL A 289 -22.91 -34.99 -17.86
N THR A 290 -23.57 -33.84 -17.94
CA THR A 290 -25.03 -33.75 -18.04
C THR A 290 -25.54 -34.38 -19.34
N GLU A 291 -24.89 -34.15 -20.48
CA GLU A 291 -25.22 -34.81 -21.75
C GLU A 291 -25.04 -36.33 -21.64
N SER A 292 -23.94 -36.79 -21.05
CA SER A 292 -23.71 -38.23 -20.84
C SER A 292 -24.75 -38.87 -19.92
N TYR A 293 -25.17 -38.17 -18.86
CA TYR A 293 -26.22 -38.59 -17.95
C TYR A 293 -27.58 -38.66 -18.65
N GLN A 294 -27.91 -37.66 -19.48
CA GLN A 294 -29.14 -37.67 -20.28
C GLN A 294 -29.13 -38.81 -21.31
N GLN A 295 -28.00 -39.08 -21.98
CA GLN A 295 -27.87 -40.21 -22.91
C GLN A 295 -28.04 -41.55 -22.18
N LEU A 296 -27.38 -41.72 -21.04
CA LEU A 296 -27.50 -42.94 -20.23
C LEU A 296 -28.91 -43.13 -19.67
N SER A 297 -29.57 -42.05 -19.25
CA SER A 297 -30.96 -42.07 -18.80
C SER A 297 -31.93 -42.45 -19.92
N ARG A 298 -31.73 -41.95 -21.15
CA ARG A 298 -32.49 -42.39 -22.33
C ARG A 298 -32.24 -43.87 -22.65
N GLN A 299 -31.00 -44.33 -22.58
CA GLN A 299 -30.66 -45.75 -22.77
C GLN A 299 -31.33 -46.63 -21.71
N LEU A 300 -31.28 -46.23 -20.43
CA LEU A 300 -31.92 -46.95 -19.33
C LEU A 300 -33.45 -46.99 -19.50
N GLN A 301 -34.08 -45.88 -19.90
CA GLN A 301 -35.52 -45.85 -20.22
C GLN A 301 -35.87 -46.79 -21.37
N ASN A 302 -35.03 -46.87 -22.42
CA ASN A 302 -35.26 -47.79 -23.53
C ASN A 302 -35.08 -49.26 -23.12
N VAL A 303 -34.08 -49.57 -22.29
CA VAL A 303 -33.89 -50.92 -21.73
C VAL A 303 -35.06 -51.29 -20.82
N ASN A 304 -35.55 -50.38 -19.99
CA ASN A 304 -36.73 -50.63 -19.16
C ASN A 304 -38.00 -50.86 -19.99
N ARG A 305 -38.23 -50.08 -21.05
CA ARG A 305 -39.37 -50.28 -21.96
C ARG A 305 -39.30 -51.62 -22.69
N THR A 306 -38.11 -52.00 -23.18
CA THR A 306 -37.92 -53.29 -23.85
C THR A 306 -38.04 -54.46 -22.88
N SER A 307 -37.55 -54.32 -21.64
CA SER A 307 -37.77 -55.32 -20.59
C SER A 307 -39.25 -55.44 -20.20
N GLN A 308 -39.99 -54.33 -20.10
CA GLN A 308 -41.43 -54.35 -19.83
C GLN A 308 -42.19 -55.03 -20.95
N ALA A 309 -41.91 -54.69 -22.21
CA ALA A 309 -42.52 -55.35 -23.37
C ALA A 309 -42.23 -56.87 -23.39
N CYS A 310 -40.99 -57.26 -23.09
CA CYS A 310 -40.61 -58.67 -23.04
C CYS A 310 -41.30 -59.42 -21.88
N ASN A 311 -41.51 -58.76 -20.74
CA ASN A 311 -42.29 -59.33 -19.62
C ASN A 311 -43.78 -59.45 -19.98
N GLU A 312 -44.37 -58.45 -20.62
CA GLU A 312 -45.77 -58.50 -21.09
C GLU A 312 -45.98 -59.62 -22.13
N GLU A 313 -45.02 -59.81 -23.04
CA GLU A 313 -44.99 -60.94 -23.98
C GLU A 313 -44.87 -62.28 -23.26
N ASN A 314 -44.01 -62.38 -22.25
CA ASN A 314 -43.87 -63.60 -21.45
C ASN A 314 -45.15 -63.93 -20.67
N ASP A 315 -45.78 -62.94 -20.05
CA ASP A 315 -47.05 -63.11 -19.36
C ASP A 315 -48.17 -63.51 -20.35
N ALA A 316 -48.18 -62.94 -21.55
CA ALA A 316 -49.11 -63.33 -22.61
C ALA A 316 -48.88 -64.78 -23.07
N LEU A 317 -47.62 -65.19 -23.23
CA LEU A 317 -47.26 -66.57 -23.57
C LEU A 317 -47.60 -67.55 -22.45
N GLN A 318 -47.42 -67.18 -21.18
CA GLN A 318 -47.84 -68.00 -20.04
C GLN A 318 -49.35 -68.15 -19.96
N ARG A 319 -50.12 -67.08 -20.19
CA ARG A 319 -51.60 -67.17 -20.30
C ARG A 319 -52.00 -68.10 -21.44
N ARG A 320 -51.38 -67.95 -22.62
CA ARG A 320 -51.61 -68.82 -23.79
C ARG A 320 -51.28 -70.28 -23.50
N MET A 321 -50.19 -70.54 -22.77
CA MET A 321 -49.78 -71.88 -22.36
C MET A 321 -50.82 -72.51 -21.42
N ASN A 322 -51.33 -71.74 -20.45
CA ASN A 322 -52.35 -72.21 -19.52
C ASN A 322 -53.67 -72.52 -20.24
N GLU A 323 -54.11 -71.65 -21.16
CA GLU A 323 -55.28 -71.88 -22.01
C GLU A 323 -55.12 -73.17 -22.84
N LEU A 324 -53.95 -73.36 -23.49
CA LEU A 324 -53.65 -74.57 -24.25
C LEU A 324 -53.58 -75.83 -23.39
N MET A 325 -53.09 -75.74 -22.15
CA MET A 325 -53.10 -76.86 -21.21
C MET A 325 -54.52 -77.24 -20.79
N GLU A 326 -55.40 -76.27 -20.57
CA GLU A 326 -56.82 -76.52 -20.27
C GLU A 326 -57.54 -77.15 -21.47
N GLU A 327 -57.29 -76.65 -22.69
CA GLU A 327 -57.80 -77.26 -23.92
C GLU A 327 -57.30 -78.70 -24.11
N LEU A 328 -56.02 -78.97 -23.84
CA LEU A 328 -55.44 -80.31 -23.88
C LEU A 328 -56.13 -81.23 -22.88
N LYS A 329 -56.36 -80.78 -21.65
CA LYS A 329 -57.05 -81.55 -20.61
C LYS A 329 -58.49 -81.90 -21.00
N ILE A 330 -59.21 -80.97 -21.63
CA ILE A 330 -60.56 -81.22 -22.16
C ILE A 330 -60.49 -82.27 -23.30
N LYS A 331 -59.55 -82.12 -24.24
CA LYS A 331 -59.37 -83.07 -25.35
C LYS A 331 -58.95 -84.46 -24.87
N GLU A 332 -58.06 -84.57 -23.89
CA GLU A 332 -57.67 -85.84 -23.26
C GLU A 332 -58.88 -86.54 -22.64
N SER A 333 -59.72 -85.81 -21.90
CA SER A 333 -60.94 -86.37 -21.31
C SER A 333 -61.94 -86.88 -22.36
N ALA A 334 -62.02 -86.20 -23.52
CA ALA A 334 -62.83 -86.64 -24.66
C ALA A 334 -62.24 -87.88 -25.36
N VAL A 335 -60.92 -87.96 -25.51
CA VAL A 335 -60.24 -89.16 -26.06
C VAL A 335 -60.46 -90.37 -25.15
N GLU A 336 -60.43 -90.19 -23.84
CA GLU A 336 -60.73 -91.26 -22.88
C GLU A 336 -62.18 -91.72 -22.94
N SER A 337 -63.15 -90.82 -23.13
CA SER A 337 -64.56 -91.19 -23.28
C SER A 337 -64.81 -91.94 -24.59
N VAL A 338 -64.22 -91.48 -25.69
CA VAL A 338 -64.29 -92.16 -27.00
C VAL A 338 -63.61 -93.54 -26.94
N SER A 339 -62.46 -93.65 -26.27
CA SER A 339 -61.76 -94.93 -26.09
C SER A 339 -62.58 -95.94 -25.27
N ARG A 340 -63.31 -95.46 -24.25
CA ARG A 340 -64.24 -96.29 -23.47
C ARG A 340 -65.42 -96.76 -24.33
N ALA A 341 -65.96 -95.90 -25.21
CA ALA A 341 -67.00 -96.29 -26.16
C ALA A 341 -66.50 -97.32 -27.17
N HIS A 342 -65.34 -97.10 -27.78
CA HIS A 342 -64.73 -98.02 -28.75
C HIS A 342 -64.46 -99.41 -28.16
N ARG A 343 -63.98 -99.49 -26.91
CA ARG A 343 -63.81 -100.78 -26.21
C ARG A 343 -65.14 -101.53 -26.00
N ARG A 344 -66.26 -100.83 -25.80
CA ARG A 344 -67.58 -101.45 -25.66
C ARG A 344 -68.09 -101.97 -27.01
N GLU A 345 -67.93 -101.19 -28.08
CA GLU A 345 -68.30 -101.60 -29.43
C GLU A 345 -67.49 -102.81 -29.92
N LYS A 346 -66.17 -102.82 -29.68
CA LYS A 346 -65.32 -103.95 -30.04
C LYS A 346 -65.77 -105.26 -29.37
N LYS A 347 -66.14 -105.21 -28.09
CA LYS A 347 -66.68 -106.38 -27.36
C LYS A 347 -68.02 -106.86 -27.94
N LEU A 348 -68.88 -105.94 -28.38
CA LEU A 348 -70.14 -106.30 -29.04
C LEU A 348 -69.90 -106.97 -30.40
N LEU A 349 -68.91 -106.49 -31.16
CA LEU A 349 -68.55 -107.04 -32.46
C LEU A 349 -67.95 -108.46 -32.34
N GLU A 350 -67.07 -108.69 -31.37
CA GLU A 350 -66.52 -110.01 -31.06
C GLU A 350 -67.60 -111.00 -30.59
N ALA A 351 -68.60 -110.54 -29.83
CA ALA A 351 -69.74 -111.39 -29.43
C ALA A 351 -70.65 -111.76 -30.62
N SER A 352 -70.88 -110.82 -31.54
CA SER A 352 -71.70 -111.04 -32.75
C SER A 352 -71.06 -112.01 -33.73
N THR A 353 -69.75 -111.86 -33.98
CA THR A 353 -68.99 -112.76 -34.87
C THR A 353 -68.93 -114.19 -34.37
N ARG A 354 -68.77 -114.41 -33.05
CA ARG A 354 -68.84 -115.76 -32.45
C ARG A 354 -70.21 -116.42 -32.63
N ARG A 355 -71.30 -115.65 -32.52
CA ARG A 355 -72.66 -116.18 -32.77
C ARG A 355 -72.86 -116.58 -34.23
N HIS A 356 -72.33 -115.81 -35.17
CA HIS A 356 -72.40 -116.15 -36.59
C HIS A 356 -71.68 -117.47 -36.92
N ALA A 357 -70.47 -117.68 -36.38
CA ALA A 357 -69.71 -118.91 -36.61
C ALA A 357 -70.46 -120.17 -36.11
N VAL A 358 -71.16 -120.09 -34.97
CA VAL A 358 -71.97 -121.21 -34.45
C VAL A 358 -73.18 -121.50 -35.35
N MET A 359 -73.79 -120.48 -35.94
CA MET A 359 -74.94 -120.65 -36.84
C MET A 359 -74.55 -121.29 -38.18
N GLU A 360 -73.40 -120.90 -38.74
CA GLU A 360 -72.86 -121.51 -39.97
C GLU A 360 -72.51 -123.00 -39.76
N GLY A 361 -71.93 -123.36 -38.60
CA GLY A 361 -71.65 -124.76 -38.28
C GLY A 361 -72.91 -125.64 -38.26
N ARG A 362 -73.99 -125.16 -37.62
CA ARG A 362 -75.28 -125.89 -37.59
C ARG A 362 -75.91 -126.07 -38.95
N ARG A 363 -75.72 -125.12 -39.86
CA ARG A 363 -76.23 -125.22 -41.23
C ARG A 363 -75.47 -126.29 -42.03
N ALA A 364 -74.14 -126.34 -41.92
CA ALA A 364 -73.32 -127.35 -42.59
C ALA A 364 -73.66 -128.79 -42.12
N GLU A 365 -73.91 -128.98 -40.82
CA GLU A 365 -74.35 -130.27 -40.28
C GLU A 365 -75.71 -130.73 -40.85
N ALA A 366 -76.66 -129.82 -41.03
CA ALA A 366 -77.98 -130.14 -41.58
C ALA A 366 -77.94 -130.48 -43.10
N GLU A 367 -77.03 -129.85 -43.86
CA GLU A 367 -76.85 -130.17 -45.29
C GLU A 367 -76.24 -131.57 -45.47
N ALA A 368 -75.34 -132.01 -44.58
CA ALA A 368 -74.72 -133.33 -44.63
C ALA A 368 -75.71 -134.48 -44.32
N THR A 369 -76.63 -134.30 -43.36
CA THR A 369 -77.64 -135.32 -43.03
C THR A 369 -78.66 -135.53 -44.14
N LEU A 370 -79.03 -134.47 -44.85
CA LEU A 370 -79.94 -134.52 -46.00
C LEU A 370 -79.36 -135.36 -47.16
N SER A 371 -78.06 -135.21 -47.43
CA SER A 371 -77.36 -136.00 -48.46
C SER A 371 -77.28 -137.49 -48.10
N GLY A 372 -77.13 -137.83 -46.81
CA GLY A 372 -77.06 -139.23 -46.36
C GLY A 372 -78.38 -139.98 -46.56
N LEU A 373 -79.50 -139.37 -46.14
CA LEU A 373 -80.84 -139.98 -46.25
C LEU A 373 -81.27 -140.25 -47.70
N GLN A 374 -80.79 -139.46 -48.67
CA GLN A 374 -81.07 -139.69 -50.09
C GLN A 374 -80.39 -140.95 -50.63
N SER A 375 -79.21 -141.31 -50.12
CA SER A 375 -78.49 -142.52 -50.55
C SER A 375 -79.13 -143.81 -50.01
N GLU A 376 -79.71 -143.77 -48.82
CA GLU A 376 -80.33 -144.95 -48.20
C GLU A 376 -81.66 -145.33 -48.87
N LEU A 377 -82.43 -144.34 -49.35
CA LEU A 377 -83.70 -144.57 -50.04
C LEU A 377 -83.53 -145.36 -51.35
N GLY A 378 -82.45 -145.07 -52.11
CA GLY A 378 -82.20 -145.73 -53.40
C GLY A 378 -81.90 -147.22 -53.31
N LEU A 379 -81.26 -147.68 -52.22
CA LEU A 379 -80.91 -149.10 -52.05
C LEU A 379 -82.12 -149.98 -51.77
N VAL A 380 -83.12 -149.46 -51.03
CA VAL A 380 -84.33 -150.21 -50.66
C VAL A 380 -85.25 -150.45 -51.86
N GLU A 381 -85.24 -149.54 -52.84
CA GLU A 381 -86.06 -149.67 -54.06
C GLU A 381 -85.58 -150.82 -54.97
N GLU A 382 -84.28 -151.14 -54.98
CA GLU A 382 -83.70 -152.22 -55.80
C GLU A 382 -84.05 -153.62 -55.26
N GLU A 383 -84.13 -153.79 -53.94
CA GLU A 383 -84.39 -155.09 -53.30
C GLU A 383 -85.81 -155.62 -53.56
N VAL A 384 -86.81 -154.74 -53.65
CA VAL A 384 -88.23 -155.12 -53.89
C VAL A 384 -88.44 -155.72 -55.29
N ALA A 385 -87.72 -155.23 -56.30
CA ALA A 385 -87.86 -155.67 -57.69
C ALA A 385 -87.33 -157.09 -57.96
N ALA A 386 -86.46 -157.62 -57.08
CA ALA A 386 -85.90 -158.96 -57.21
C ALA A 386 -86.88 -160.05 -56.70
N ALA A 387 -87.59 -159.78 -55.60
CA ALA A 387 -88.46 -160.77 -54.94
C ALA A 387 -89.66 -161.20 -55.79
N LEU A 388 -90.24 -160.29 -56.58
CA LEU A 388 -91.42 -160.58 -57.41
C LEU A 388 -91.14 -161.58 -58.55
N ARG A 389 -89.90 -161.68 -59.05
CA ARG A 389 -89.55 -162.56 -60.17
C ARG A 389 -89.44 -164.04 -59.81
N ALA A 390 -89.27 -164.39 -58.54
CA ALA A 390 -89.03 -165.77 -58.10
C ALA A 390 -90.32 -166.62 -57.99
N VAL A 391 -91.47 -165.99 -57.73
CA VAL A 391 -92.74 -166.70 -57.46
C VAL A 391 -93.34 -167.32 -58.72
N ASP A 392 -93.20 -166.67 -59.89
CA ASP A 392 -93.79 -167.14 -61.17
C ASP A 392 -93.21 -168.47 -61.71
N MET A 393 -92.04 -168.89 -61.23
CA MET A 393 -91.33 -170.07 -61.77
C MET A 393 -91.81 -171.41 -61.18
N GLU A 394 -92.34 -171.42 -59.95
CA GLU A 394 -92.71 -172.66 -59.25
C GLU A 394 -94.05 -173.27 -59.70
N GLU A 395 -95.01 -172.45 -60.14
CA GLU A 395 -96.35 -172.95 -60.53
C GLU A 395 -96.32 -173.87 -61.76
N ARG A 396 -95.32 -173.71 -62.65
CA ARG A 396 -95.23 -174.48 -63.91
C ARG A 396 -94.79 -175.93 -63.72
N ARG A 397 -94.17 -176.28 -62.58
CA ARG A 397 -93.51 -177.59 -62.37
C ARG A 397 -94.46 -178.73 -61.97
N ILE A 398 -95.65 -178.42 -61.46
CA ILE A 398 -96.59 -179.42 -60.90
C ILE A 398 -97.51 -180.08 -61.95
N ALA A 399 -97.73 -179.45 -63.11
CA ALA A 399 -98.70 -179.91 -64.10
C ALA A 399 -98.27 -181.13 -64.96
N THR A 400 -97.01 -181.53 -64.92
CA THR A 400 -96.45 -182.55 -65.84
C THR A 400 -96.50 -183.99 -65.32
N GLN A 401 -96.61 -184.22 -64.01
CA GLN A 401 -96.46 -185.56 -63.39
C GLN A 401 -97.72 -186.46 -63.40
N VAL A 402 -98.85 -186.02 -63.97
CA VAL A 402 -100.11 -186.81 -63.99
C VAL A 402 -100.27 -187.69 -65.25
N ARG A 403 -99.45 -187.52 -66.30
CA ARG A 403 -99.65 -188.19 -67.61
C ARG A 403 -98.92 -189.53 -67.80
N GLU A 404 -98.11 -189.99 -66.84
CA GLU A 404 -97.27 -191.18 -67.02
C GLU A 404 -97.91 -192.50 -66.53
N LEU A 405 -99.09 -192.48 -65.89
CA LEU A 405 -99.68 -193.68 -65.27
C LEU A 405 -100.58 -194.55 -66.19
N ASP A 406 -101.10 -194.04 -67.31
CA ASP A 406 -102.13 -194.77 -68.09
C ASP A 406 -101.58 -195.69 -69.22
N VAL A 407 -100.28 -195.62 -69.54
CA VAL A 407 -99.70 -196.38 -70.67
C VAL A 407 -99.45 -197.87 -70.35
N LEU A 408 -99.52 -198.26 -69.07
CA LEU A 408 -99.10 -199.59 -68.59
C LEU A 408 -100.14 -200.73 -68.73
N HIS A 409 -101.36 -200.50 -69.21
CA HIS A 409 -102.37 -201.57 -69.32
C HIS A 409 -102.46 -202.28 -70.70
N GLY A 410 -101.80 -201.76 -71.74
CA GLY A 410 -101.85 -202.33 -73.11
C GLY A 410 -100.98 -203.56 -73.37
N ASN A 411 -100.13 -203.96 -72.41
CA ASN A 411 -99.04 -204.91 -72.60
C ASN A 411 -99.41 -206.41 -72.48
N VAL A 412 -100.66 -206.82 -72.22
CA VAL A 412 -100.91 -208.21 -71.76
C VAL A 412 -101.49 -209.17 -72.82
N LEU A 413 -102.11 -208.72 -73.92
CA LEU A 413 -102.79 -209.67 -74.85
C LEU A 413 -102.00 -210.07 -76.11
N THR A 414 -100.88 -209.42 -76.42
CA THR A 414 -100.01 -209.75 -77.58
C THR A 414 -98.98 -210.86 -77.27
N ALA A 415 -98.96 -211.37 -76.04
CA ALA A 415 -98.02 -212.40 -75.60
C ALA A 415 -98.32 -213.82 -76.13
N ALA A 416 -99.43 -214.04 -76.87
CA ALA A 416 -99.84 -215.37 -77.33
C ALA A 416 -99.51 -215.72 -78.80
N GLU A 417 -99.15 -214.78 -79.69
CA GLU A 417 -98.50 -215.15 -80.98
C GLU A 417 -97.01 -215.46 -80.83
N LYS A 418 -96.42 -215.08 -79.68
CA LYS A 418 -94.98 -215.15 -79.40
C LYS A 418 -94.36 -216.56 -79.41
N ALA A 419 -95.14 -217.63 -79.60
CA ALA A 419 -94.56 -218.95 -79.87
C ALA A 419 -94.13 -219.14 -81.33
N GLN A 420 -94.71 -218.45 -82.31
CA GLN A 420 -94.34 -218.62 -83.73
C GLN A 420 -93.23 -217.65 -84.18
N GLN A 421 -93.11 -216.48 -83.54
CA GLN A 421 -92.09 -215.46 -83.82
C GLN A 421 -90.68 -215.84 -83.34
N GLN A 422 -90.54 -216.78 -82.40
CA GLN A 422 -89.23 -217.21 -81.90
C GLN A 422 -88.35 -217.92 -82.94
N SER A 423 -88.93 -218.44 -84.02
CA SER A 423 -88.14 -219.09 -85.08
C SER A 423 -87.52 -218.09 -86.08
N ILE A 424 -88.08 -216.90 -86.26
CA ILE A 424 -87.57 -215.85 -87.17
C ILE A 424 -86.50 -215.00 -86.45
N TRP A 425 -86.72 -214.76 -85.15
CA TRP A 425 -85.85 -214.01 -84.25
C TRP A 425 -84.40 -214.51 -84.23
N LEU A 426 -84.17 -215.84 -84.30
CA LEU A 426 -82.81 -216.39 -84.31
C LEU A 426 -81.98 -216.01 -85.56
N SER A 427 -82.62 -215.60 -86.67
CA SER A 427 -81.91 -215.15 -87.86
C SER A 427 -81.48 -213.68 -87.77
N GLU A 428 -82.31 -212.83 -87.15
CA GLU A 428 -82.05 -211.40 -86.94
C GLU A 428 -80.93 -211.17 -85.90
N GLN A 429 -80.84 -212.02 -84.88
CA GLN A 429 -79.79 -211.95 -83.85
C GLN A 429 -78.38 -212.12 -84.43
N ARG A 430 -78.21 -212.85 -85.54
CA ARG A 430 -76.91 -212.98 -86.20
C ARG A 430 -76.50 -211.72 -86.97
N THR A 431 -77.46 -210.95 -87.48
CA THR A 431 -77.18 -209.66 -88.16
C THR A 431 -76.90 -208.51 -87.19
N GLU A 432 -77.48 -208.55 -85.98
CA GLU A 432 -77.21 -207.58 -84.92
C GLU A 432 -75.80 -207.72 -84.34
N ALA A 433 -75.30 -208.95 -84.17
CA ALA A 433 -73.94 -209.19 -83.67
C ALA A 433 -72.87 -208.53 -84.55
N HIS A 434 -73.01 -208.59 -85.88
CA HIS A 434 -72.06 -207.94 -86.80
C HIS A 434 -72.13 -206.40 -86.77
N HIS A 435 -73.28 -205.79 -86.48
CA HIS A 435 -73.37 -204.32 -86.32
C HIS A 435 -72.64 -203.85 -85.07
N LEU A 436 -72.78 -204.58 -83.96
CA LEU A 436 -72.12 -204.25 -82.69
C LEU A 436 -70.59 -204.32 -82.78
N GLU A 437 -70.04 -205.27 -83.54
CA GLU A 437 -68.58 -205.33 -83.79
C GLU A 437 -68.06 -204.09 -84.54
N HIS A 438 -68.86 -203.50 -85.42
CA HIS A 438 -68.48 -202.31 -86.17
C HIS A 438 -68.56 -201.03 -85.32
N GLU A 439 -69.54 -200.93 -84.42
CA GLU A 439 -69.66 -199.79 -83.49
C GLU A 439 -68.53 -199.76 -82.47
N LEU A 440 -68.12 -200.90 -81.92
CA LEU A 440 -67.01 -200.99 -80.96
C LEU A 440 -65.70 -200.46 -81.53
N ARG A 441 -65.37 -200.79 -82.78
CA ARG A 441 -64.18 -200.25 -83.45
C ARG A 441 -64.24 -198.73 -83.63
N SER A 442 -65.43 -198.19 -83.92
CA SER A 442 -65.63 -196.74 -84.04
C SER A 442 -65.38 -196.01 -82.71
N TYR A 443 -65.81 -196.61 -81.58
CA TYR A 443 -65.60 -196.05 -80.25
C TYR A 443 -64.13 -196.09 -79.82
N GLU A 444 -63.38 -197.14 -80.18
CA GLU A 444 -61.93 -197.23 -79.90
C GLU A 444 -61.14 -196.11 -80.60
N GLU A 445 -61.44 -195.80 -81.86
CA GLU A 445 -60.81 -194.68 -82.58
C GLU A 445 -61.15 -193.32 -81.95
N GLN A 446 -62.39 -193.15 -81.48
CA GLN A 446 -62.83 -191.88 -80.87
C GLN A 446 -62.20 -191.65 -79.49
N ALA A 447 -62.00 -192.71 -78.70
CA ALA A 447 -61.31 -192.64 -77.42
C ALA A 447 -59.82 -192.26 -77.59
N GLN A 448 -59.15 -192.72 -78.65
CA GLN A 448 -57.77 -192.32 -78.95
C GLN A 448 -57.66 -190.81 -79.27
N ARG A 449 -58.57 -190.27 -80.09
CA ARG A 449 -58.60 -188.83 -80.41
C ARG A 449 -58.82 -187.95 -79.18
N GLN A 450 -59.67 -188.36 -78.25
CA GLN A 450 -59.92 -187.58 -77.02
C GLN A 450 -58.70 -187.53 -76.10
N ASN A 451 -57.94 -188.63 -75.97
CA ASN A 451 -56.72 -188.65 -75.17
C ASN A 451 -55.64 -187.70 -75.70
N GLU A 452 -55.50 -187.55 -77.03
CA GLU A 452 -54.57 -186.57 -77.62
C GLU A 452 -54.95 -185.12 -77.31
N VAL A 453 -56.24 -184.80 -77.28
CA VAL A 453 -56.74 -183.46 -76.93
C VAL A 453 -56.49 -183.15 -75.45
N ILE A 454 -56.76 -184.11 -74.56
CA ILE A 454 -56.52 -183.96 -73.12
C ILE A 454 -55.03 -183.71 -72.83
N TYR A 455 -54.13 -184.41 -73.51
CA TYR A 455 -52.69 -184.21 -73.33
C TYR A 455 -52.23 -182.79 -73.71
N LYS A 456 -52.75 -182.21 -74.79
CA LYS A 456 -52.41 -180.83 -75.20
C LYS A 456 -52.90 -179.79 -74.19
N LEU A 457 -54.15 -179.90 -73.75
CA LEU A 457 -54.73 -178.97 -72.76
C LEU A 457 -54.00 -179.03 -71.41
N THR A 458 -53.61 -180.23 -70.99
CA THR A 458 -52.88 -180.40 -69.72
C THR A 458 -51.52 -179.69 -69.76
N ARG A 459 -50.83 -179.72 -70.90
CA ARG A 459 -49.56 -179.02 -71.10
C ARG A 459 -49.72 -177.50 -71.10
N GLU A 460 -50.76 -176.97 -71.76
CA GLU A 460 -51.04 -175.52 -71.75
C GLU A 460 -51.35 -175.01 -70.34
N CYS A 461 -52.14 -175.75 -69.56
CA CYS A 461 -52.41 -175.39 -68.16
C CYS A 461 -51.12 -175.27 -67.32
N THR A 462 -50.18 -176.20 -67.49
CA THR A 462 -48.90 -176.14 -66.76
C THR A 462 -48.05 -174.92 -67.14
N GLU A 463 -48.05 -174.53 -68.42
CA GLU A 463 -47.31 -173.35 -68.89
C GLU A 463 -47.91 -172.04 -68.33
N TYR A 464 -49.24 -171.92 -68.23
CA TYR A 464 -49.88 -170.75 -67.64
C TYR A 464 -49.69 -170.65 -66.12
N GLU A 465 -49.71 -171.77 -65.39
CA GLU A 465 -49.42 -171.76 -63.94
C GLU A 465 -48.01 -171.26 -63.63
N GLU A 466 -47.02 -171.63 -64.43
CA GLU A 466 -45.65 -171.12 -64.29
C GLU A 466 -45.55 -169.62 -64.57
N GLN A 467 -46.24 -169.12 -65.59
CA GLN A 467 -46.30 -167.68 -65.87
C GLN A 467 -46.93 -166.89 -64.71
N ILE A 468 -48.01 -167.39 -64.11
CA ILE A 468 -48.66 -166.75 -62.96
C ILE A 468 -47.72 -166.71 -61.76
N LYS A 469 -46.96 -167.79 -61.49
CA LYS A 469 -45.97 -167.82 -60.40
C LYS A 469 -44.84 -166.81 -60.64
N VAL A 470 -44.33 -166.70 -61.86
CA VAL A 470 -43.29 -165.72 -62.19
C VAL A 470 -43.82 -164.29 -62.02
N ALA A 471 -45.03 -164.00 -62.51
CA ALA A 471 -45.64 -162.66 -62.39
C ALA A 471 -45.90 -162.26 -60.93
N THR A 472 -46.41 -163.19 -60.11
CA THR A 472 -46.68 -162.92 -58.68
C THR A 472 -45.40 -162.62 -57.90
N ILE A 473 -44.30 -163.34 -58.17
CA ILE A 473 -42.99 -163.04 -57.56
C ILE A 473 -42.46 -161.67 -57.99
N GLN A 474 -42.62 -161.29 -59.27
CA GLN A 474 -42.21 -159.97 -59.76
C GLN A 474 -43.02 -158.84 -59.12
N CYS A 475 -44.34 -158.99 -59.00
CA CYS A 475 -45.18 -157.99 -58.32
C CYS A 475 -44.78 -157.82 -56.85
N ALA A 476 -44.54 -158.93 -56.12
CA ALA A 476 -44.11 -158.87 -54.73
C ALA A 476 -42.76 -158.15 -54.58
N ARG A 477 -41.81 -158.41 -55.50
CA ARG A 477 -40.51 -157.73 -55.52
C ARG A 477 -40.65 -156.23 -55.79
N ILE A 478 -41.46 -155.83 -56.77
CA ILE A 478 -41.68 -154.40 -57.09
C ILE A 478 -42.36 -153.69 -55.92
N MET A 479 -43.32 -154.34 -55.24
CA MET A 479 -43.95 -153.77 -54.05
C MET A 479 -42.96 -153.55 -52.90
N ALA A 480 -42.07 -154.51 -52.65
CA ALA A 480 -41.03 -154.36 -51.64
C ALA A 480 -40.05 -153.21 -51.99
N GLU A 481 -39.63 -153.11 -53.26
CA GLU A 481 -38.78 -152.02 -53.74
C GLU A 481 -39.47 -150.64 -53.69
N ALA A 482 -40.79 -150.58 -53.86
CA ALA A 482 -41.57 -149.36 -53.71
C ALA A 482 -41.69 -148.92 -52.24
N GLN A 483 -41.99 -149.86 -51.33
CA GLN A 483 -42.04 -149.59 -49.90
C GLN A 483 -40.69 -149.12 -49.34
N GLU A 484 -39.58 -149.75 -49.79
CA GLU A 484 -38.25 -149.33 -49.38
C GLU A 484 -37.92 -147.90 -49.88
N ARG A 485 -38.34 -147.55 -51.09
CA ARG A 485 -38.20 -146.18 -51.61
C ARG A 485 -39.07 -145.17 -50.86
N GLU A 486 -40.29 -145.53 -50.47
CA GLU A 486 -41.17 -144.67 -49.66
C GLU A 486 -40.55 -144.36 -48.29
N VAL A 487 -39.96 -145.37 -47.64
CA VAL A 487 -39.24 -145.19 -46.38
C VAL A 487 -38.03 -144.27 -46.58
N GLN A 488 -37.23 -144.48 -47.63
CA GLN A 488 -36.09 -143.61 -47.94
C GLN A 488 -36.50 -142.17 -48.23
N LEU A 489 -37.62 -141.96 -48.95
CA LEU A 489 -38.17 -140.64 -49.22
C LEU A 489 -38.65 -139.94 -47.95
N ALA A 490 -39.30 -140.67 -47.04
CA ALA A 490 -39.74 -140.13 -45.75
C ALA A 490 -38.54 -139.67 -44.89
N VAL A 491 -37.49 -140.50 -44.82
CA VAL A 491 -36.25 -140.13 -44.12
C VAL A 491 -35.59 -138.91 -44.76
N ALA A 492 -35.47 -138.88 -46.08
CA ALA A 492 -34.88 -137.74 -46.78
C ALA A 492 -35.69 -136.44 -46.60
N LEU A 493 -37.02 -136.51 -46.57
CA LEU A 493 -37.88 -135.35 -46.33
C LEU A 493 -37.72 -134.80 -44.91
N ASP A 494 -37.57 -135.67 -43.91
CA ASP A 494 -37.33 -135.22 -42.54
C ASP A 494 -35.91 -134.64 -42.37
N GLU A 495 -34.90 -135.21 -43.04
CA GLU A 495 -33.56 -134.60 -43.11
C GLU A 495 -33.60 -133.21 -43.77
N VAL A 496 -34.37 -133.03 -44.85
CA VAL A 496 -34.55 -131.71 -45.50
C VAL A 496 -35.21 -130.72 -44.54
N LYS A 497 -36.29 -131.09 -43.85
CA LYS A 497 -36.95 -130.21 -42.86
C LYS A 497 -36.00 -129.84 -41.72
N ASP A 498 -35.19 -130.78 -41.24
CA ASP A 498 -34.21 -130.54 -40.19
C ASP A 498 -33.09 -129.60 -40.66
N VAL A 499 -32.69 -129.68 -41.93
CA VAL A 499 -31.72 -128.74 -42.52
C VAL A 499 -32.35 -127.36 -42.76
N GLU A 500 -33.59 -127.28 -43.24
CA GLU A 500 -34.31 -126.03 -43.43
C GLU A 500 -34.55 -125.29 -42.11
N SER A 501 -34.96 -126.00 -41.06
CA SER A 501 -35.13 -125.41 -39.73
C SER A 501 -33.80 -124.92 -39.14
N ARG A 502 -32.71 -125.66 -39.32
CA ARG A 502 -31.35 -125.23 -38.95
C ARG A 502 -30.90 -124.00 -39.75
N LEU A 503 -31.14 -123.97 -41.05
CA LEU A 503 -30.83 -122.83 -41.91
C LEU A 503 -31.63 -121.59 -41.49
N HIS A 504 -32.92 -121.76 -41.19
CA HIS A 504 -33.77 -120.67 -40.72
C HIS A 504 -33.29 -120.14 -39.37
N GLN A 505 -32.95 -121.01 -38.42
CA GLN A 505 -32.35 -120.60 -37.14
C GLN A 505 -31.04 -119.83 -37.34
N GLN A 506 -30.18 -120.27 -38.26
CA GLN A 506 -28.93 -119.58 -38.59
C GLN A 506 -29.17 -118.23 -39.26
N GLN A 507 -30.14 -118.11 -40.16
CA GLN A 507 -30.52 -116.83 -40.79
C GLN A 507 -31.02 -115.84 -39.73
N THR A 508 -31.92 -116.27 -38.85
CA THR A 508 -32.42 -115.43 -37.75
C THR A 508 -31.28 -114.98 -36.84
N LEU A 509 -30.34 -115.87 -36.50
CA LEU A 509 -29.16 -115.52 -35.71
C LEU A 509 -28.23 -114.52 -36.44
N LEU A 510 -28.04 -114.68 -37.74
CA LEU A 510 -27.24 -113.74 -38.53
C LEU A 510 -27.93 -112.37 -38.61
N GLU A 511 -29.24 -112.32 -38.78
CA GLU A 511 -30.02 -111.08 -38.76
C GLU A 511 -29.94 -110.38 -37.40
N THR A 512 -30.04 -111.12 -36.29
CA THR A 512 -29.87 -110.53 -34.95
C THR A 512 -28.47 -109.96 -34.75
N ILE A 513 -27.42 -110.71 -35.12
CA ILE A 513 -26.02 -110.23 -35.02
C ILE A 513 -25.80 -109.00 -35.90
N LEU A 514 -26.36 -108.96 -37.12
CA LEU A 514 -26.25 -107.80 -38.00
C LEU A 514 -26.97 -106.58 -37.42
N ASN A 515 -28.14 -106.78 -36.80
CA ASN A 515 -28.88 -105.72 -36.14
C ASN A 515 -28.15 -105.21 -34.88
N GLU A 516 -27.60 -106.10 -34.07
CA GLU A 516 -26.75 -105.75 -32.91
C GLU A 516 -25.51 -104.97 -33.35
N ARG A 517 -24.79 -105.43 -34.38
CA ARG A 517 -23.63 -104.72 -34.91
C ARG A 517 -24.00 -103.31 -35.40
N LYS A 518 -25.12 -103.17 -36.11
CA LYS A 518 -25.63 -101.85 -36.54
C LYS A 518 -26.00 -100.98 -35.34
N ALA A 519 -26.63 -101.54 -34.31
CA ALA A 519 -26.97 -100.82 -33.08
C ALA A 519 -25.71 -100.35 -32.34
N TYR A 520 -24.73 -101.22 -32.13
CA TYR A 520 -23.44 -100.86 -31.51
C TYR A 520 -22.66 -99.84 -32.32
N ALA A 521 -22.66 -99.93 -33.66
CA ALA A 521 -22.03 -98.92 -34.50
C ALA A 521 -22.71 -97.55 -34.37
N LYS A 522 -24.06 -97.53 -34.28
CA LYS A 522 -24.82 -96.30 -34.03
C LYS A 522 -24.53 -95.73 -32.64
N HIS A 523 -24.55 -96.55 -31.60
CA HIS A 523 -24.21 -96.15 -30.24
C HIS A 523 -22.77 -95.63 -30.14
N TYR A 524 -21.81 -96.32 -30.75
CA TYR A 524 -20.42 -95.87 -30.81
C TYR A 524 -20.29 -94.52 -31.52
N GLY A 525 -20.99 -94.34 -32.65
CA GLY A 525 -21.04 -93.06 -33.36
C GLY A 525 -21.64 -91.93 -32.53
N GLN A 526 -22.74 -92.19 -31.81
CA GLN A 526 -23.38 -91.24 -30.89
C GLN A 526 -22.43 -90.84 -29.76
N VAL A 527 -21.86 -91.80 -29.03
CA VAL A 527 -20.92 -91.54 -27.93
C VAL A 527 -19.68 -90.80 -28.43
N ARG A 528 -19.18 -91.11 -29.63
CA ARG A 528 -18.04 -90.38 -30.23
C ARG A 528 -18.43 -88.94 -30.59
N GLY A 529 -19.64 -88.72 -31.09
CA GLY A 529 -20.19 -87.40 -31.35
C GLY A 529 -20.35 -86.58 -30.07
N GLU A 530 -21.00 -87.15 -29.06
CA GLU A 530 -21.18 -86.56 -27.72
C GLU A 530 -19.84 -86.21 -27.08
N LEU A 531 -18.85 -87.11 -27.17
CA LEU A 531 -17.50 -86.86 -26.66
C LEU A 531 -16.83 -85.68 -27.40
N ALA A 532 -16.97 -85.60 -28.73
CA ALA A 532 -16.43 -84.49 -29.51
C ALA A 532 -17.11 -83.16 -29.16
N GLU A 533 -18.42 -83.16 -28.97
CA GLU A 533 -19.20 -82.00 -28.53
C GLU A 533 -18.80 -81.55 -27.12
N MET A 534 -18.64 -82.50 -26.18
CA MET A 534 -18.16 -82.22 -24.84
C MET A 534 -16.74 -81.65 -24.85
N VAL A 535 -15.82 -82.23 -25.62
CA VAL A 535 -14.45 -81.70 -25.76
C VAL A 535 -14.48 -80.28 -26.34
N ARG A 536 -15.34 -80.00 -27.33
CA ARG A 536 -15.53 -78.65 -27.86
C ARG A 536 -16.11 -77.72 -26.79
N GLY A 537 -17.10 -78.16 -26.04
CA GLY A 537 -17.71 -77.44 -24.91
C GLY A 537 -16.68 -77.08 -23.83
N PHE A 538 -15.84 -78.03 -23.43
CA PHE A 538 -14.74 -77.81 -22.49
C PHE A 538 -13.73 -76.78 -23.02
N LYS A 539 -13.37 -76.82 -24.31
CA LYS A 539 -12.48 -75.81 -24.90
C LYS A 539 -13.09 -74.41 -24.86
N VAL A 540 -14.38 -74.28 -25.15
CA VAL A 540 -15.09 -73.00 -25.08
C VAL A 540 -15.17 -72.50 -23.63
N MET A 541 -15.52 -73.37 -22.67
CA MET A 541 -15.54 -73.01 -21.25
C MET A 541 -14.15 -72.63 -20.74
N LEU A 542 -13.09 -73.35 -21.11
CA LEU A 542 -11.71 -72.99 -20.78
C LEU A 542 -11.32 -71.62 -21.34
N ALA A 543 -11.74 -71.31 -22.57
CA ALA A 543 -11.52 -69.98 -23.16
C ALA A 543 -12.29 -68.89 -22.42
N GLN A 544 -13.56 -69.13 -22.04
CA GLN A 544 -14.36 -68.21 -21.24
C GLN A 544 -13.76 -67.99 -19.85
N ILE A 545 -13.32 -69.05 -19.16
CA ILE A 545 -12.65 -68.94 -17.86
C ILE A 545 -11.39 -68.08 -17.98
N LYS A 546 -10.56 -68.30 -19.01
CA LYS A 546 -9.37 -67.46 -19.25
C LYS A 546 -9.74 -66.00 -19.52
N GLN A 547 -10.75 -65.75 -20.35
CA GLN A 547 -11.24 -64.40 -20.60
C GLN A 547 -11.69 -63.72 -19.30
N MET A 548 -12.50 -64.41 -18.49
CA MET A 548 -12.98 -63.88 -17.21
C MET A 548 -11.83 -63.65 -16.22
N GLN A 549 -10.84 -64.53 -16.16
CA GLN A 549 -9.63 -64.34 -15.33
C GLN A 549 -8.85 -63.10 -15.77
N GLU A 550 -8.64 -62.88 -17.07
CA GLU A 550 -7.98 -61.69 -17.57
C GLU A 550 -8.79 -60.42 -17.29
N GLU A 551 -10.10 -60.47 -17.43
CA GLU A 551 -11.00 -59.36 -17.10
C GLU A 551 -10.98 -59.01 -15.61
N VAL A 552 -10.98 -60.03 -14.74
CA VAL A 552 -10.84 -59.85 -13.29
C VAL A 552 -9.49 -59.20 -12.98
N GLN A 553 -8.38 -59.72 -13.53
CA GLN A 553 -7.06 -59.12 -13.34
C GLN A 553 -6.99 -57.68 -13.86
N ARG A 554 -7.62 -57.37 -15.01
CA ARG A 554 -7.70 -55.99 -15.53
C ARG A 554 -8.49 -55.09 -14.58
N ARG A 555 -9.61 -55.57 -14.02
CA ARG A 555 -10.42 -54.83 -13.04
C ARG A 555 -9.68 -54.64 -11.71
N GLU A 556 -8.99 -55.66 -11.21
CA GLU A 556 -8.15 -55.58 -10.01
C GLU A 556 -7.02 -54.54 -10.17
N ARG A 557 -6.36 -54.50 -11.33
CA ARG A 557 -5.34 -53.46 -11.60
C ARG A 557 -5.94 -52.06 -11.64
N ARG A 558 -7.15 -51.89 -12.19
CA ARG A 558 -7.86 -50.59 -12.19
C ARG A 558 -8.27 -50.19 -10.78
N LEU A 559 -8.85 -51.11 -10.00
CA LEU A 559 -9.21 -50.88 -8.61
C LEU A 559 -7.98 -50.51 -7.77
N ALA A 560 -6.85 -51.19 -7.95
CA ALA A 560 -5.60 -50.84 -7.26
C ALA A 560 -5.09 -49.43 -7.63
N ALA A 561 -5.26 -49.01 -8.90
CA ALA A 561 -4.93 -47.67 -9.32
C ALA A 561 -5.88 -46.62 -8.73
N GLU A 562 -7.19 -46.87 -8.74
CA GLU A 562 -8.22 -46.02 -8.13
C GLU A 562 -8.02 -45.90 -6.60
N ASP A 563 -7.69 -46.99 -5.92
CA ASP A 563 -7.32 -47.02 -4.50
C ASP A 563 -6.06 -46.19 -4.23
N GLY A 564 -5.08 -46.25 -5.14
CA GLY A 564 -3.89 -45.41 -5.10
C GLY A 564 -4.24 -43.92 -5.16
N VAL A 565 -5.06 -43.52 -6.14
CA VAL A 565 -5.53 -42.13 -6.29
C VAL A 565 -6.34 -41.70 -5.07
N THR A 566 -7.26 -42.54 -4.59
CA THR A 566 -8.07 -42.27 -3.39
C THR A 566 -7.20 -42.07 -2.15
N LYS A 567 -6.14 -42.87 -1.96
CA LYS A 567 -5.15 -42.68 -0.88
C LYS A 567 -4.40 -41.35 -1.01
N THR A 568 -4.02 -40.95 -2.22
CA THR A 568 -3.35 -39.65 -2.43
C THR A 568 -4.28 -38.46 -2.16
N LEU A 569 -5.53 -38.51 -2.65
CA LEU A 569 -6.53 -37.46 -2.42
C LEU A 569 -6.93 -37.37 -0.95
N THR A 570 -7.07 -38.50 -0.24
CA THR A 570 -7.35 -38.50 1.20
C THR A 570 -6.20 -37.93 2.02
N ARG A 571 -4.94 -38.15 1.61
CA ARG A 571 -3.78 -37.49 2.22
C ARG A 571 -3.81 -35.97 1.98
N GLN A 572 -4.00 -35.54 0.75
CA GLN A 572 -4.11 -34.11 0.40
C GLN A 572 -5.26 -33.43 1.15
N ARG A 573 -6.42 -34.09 1.25
CA ARG A 573 -7.55 -33.59 2.03
C ARG A 573 -7.18 -33.38 3.50
N ARG A 574 -6.50 -34.34 4.14
CA ARG A 574 -6.03 -34.19 5.53
C ARG A 574 -5.02 -33.06 5.68
N GLU A 575 -4.10 -32.91 4.73
CA GLU A 575 -3.13 -31.80 4.71
C GLU A 575 -3.82 -30.45 4.61
N LEU A 576 -4.83 -30.31 3.74
CA LEU A 576 -5.65 -29.10 3.61
C LEU A 576 -6.50 -28.85 4.86
N GLU A 577 -7.10 -29.89 5.47
CA GLU A 577 -7.84 -29.76 6.74
C GLU A 577 -6.94 -29.22 7.87
N VAL A 578 -5.68 -29.69 7.96
CA VAL A 578 -4.69 -29.18 8.92
C VAL A 578 -4.32 -27.72 8.61
N GLN A 579 -4.10 -27.36 7.34
CA GLN A 579 -3.81 -25.98 6.93
C GLN A 579 -4.98 -25.04 7.24
N ILE A 580 -6.21 -25.46 6.96
CA ILE A 580 -7.42 -24.72 7.26
C ILE A 580 -7.55 -24.51 8.78
N ALA A 581 -7.33 -25.54 9.59
CA ALA A 581 -7.33 -25.41 11.05
C ALA A 581 -6.25 -24.41 11.54
N ALA A 582 -5.04 -24.48 10.96
CA ALA A 582 -3.97 -23.53 11.27
C ALA A 582 -4.35 -22.09 10.91
N LEU A 583 -4.96 -21.87 9.74
CA LEU A 583 -5.45 -20.55 9.31
C LEU A 583 -6.56 -20.02 10.21
N HIS A 584 -7.51 -20.86 10.65
CA HIS A 584 -8.54 -20.47 11.63
C HIS A 584 -7.92 -20.03 12.95
N THR A 585 -6.97 -20.78 13.52
CA THR A 585 -6.31 -20.36 14.76
C THR A 585 -5.52 -19.06 14.60
N ARG A 586 -4.94 -18.80 13.41
CA ARG A 586 -4.26 -17.54 13.09
C ARG A 586 -5.26 -16.39 12.99
N LEU A 587 -6.42 -16.61 12.37
CA LEU A 587 -7.51 -15.63 12.27
C LEU A 587 -8.05 -15.27 13.66
N ASP A 588 -8.28 -16.26 14.52
CA ASP A 588 -8.75 -16.05 15.90
C ASP A 588 -7.75 -15.23 16.73
N LYS A 589 -6.45 -15.53 16.60
CA LYS A 589 -5.39 -14.73 17.25
C LYS A 589 -5.42 -13.28 16.77
N ARG A 590 -5.53 -13.04 15.46
CA ARG A 590 -5.61 -11.69 14.89
C ARG A 590 -6.90 -10.97 15.32
N SER A 591 -8.03 -11.66 15.35
CA SER A 591 -9.32 -11.13 15.83
C SER A 591 -9.22 -10.68 17.29
N ARG A 592 -8.59 -11.46 18.17
CA ARG A 592 -8.33 -11.07 19.57
C ARG A 592 -7.42 -9.84 19.66
N SER A 593 -6.36 -9.77 18.84
CA SER A 593 -5.50 -8.57 18.80
C SER A 593 -6.25 -7.33 18.33
N VAL A 594 -7.11 -7.46 17.31
CA VAL A 594 -7.97 -6.33 16.84
C VAL A 594 -8.90 -5.87 17.95
N GLN A 595 -9.49 -6.78 18.73
CA GLN A 595 -10.33 -6.42 19.88
C GLN A 595 -9.52 -5.70 20.98
N GLN A 596 -8.28 -6.13 21.25
CA GLN A 596 -7.38 -5.45 22.18
C GLN A 596 -7.04 -4.03 21.71
N TYR A 597 -6.65 -3.86 20.44
CA TYR A 597 -6.38 -2.53 19.87
C TYR A 597 -7.62 -1.65 19.86
N ALA A 598 -8.82 -2.19 19.61
CA ALA A 598 -10.06 -1.42 19.70
C ALA A 598 -10.34 -0.91 21.12
N LEU A 599 -10.02 -1.71 22.17
CA LEU A 599 -10.11 -1.27 23.56
C LEU A 599 -9.05 -0.21 23.90
N GLU A 600 -7.83 -0.34 23.40
CA GLU A 600 -6.76 0.66 23.58
C GLU A 600 -7.11 1.99 22.89
N VAL A 601 -7.65 1.95 21.67
CA VAL A 601 -8.11 3.15 20.96
C VAL A 601 -9.23 3.85 21.73
N ARG A 602 -10.17 3.09 22.33
CA ARG A 602 -11.20 3.69 23.21
C ARG A 602 -10.57 4.37 24.44
N ARG A 603 -9.65 3.69 25.14
CA ARG A 603 -8.95 4.27 26.30
C ARG A 603 -8.17 5.53 25.94
N LEU A 604 -7.48 5.53 24.79
CA LEU A 604 -6.78 6.72 24.31
C LEU A 604 -7.77 7.84 23.99
N GLY A 605 -8.92 7.51 23.39
CA GLY A 605 -10.02 8.46 23.16
C GLY A 605 -10.52 9.11 24.44
N ASP A 606 -10.69 8.35 25.52
CA ASP A 606 -11.08 8.87 26.84
C ASP A 606 -10.01 9.84 27.40
N VAL A 607 -8.73 9.48 27.30
CA VAL A 607 -7.60 10.35 27.72
C VAL A 607 -7.54 11.64 26.88
N PHE A 608 -7.80 11.56 25.57
CA PHE A 608 -7.89 12.76 24.73
C PHE A 608 -9.04 13.67 25.14
N ALA A 609 -10.21 13.11 25.46
CA ALA A 609 -11.35 13.90 25.94
C ALA A 609 -11.03 14.59 27.28
N GLU A 610 -10.43 13.87 28.24
CA GLU A 610 -9.94 14.46 29.51
C GLU A 610 -8.92 15.57 29.26
N GLY A 611 -8.02 15.38 28.29
CA GLY A 611 -7.03 16.36 27.86
C GLY A 611 -7.67 17.63 27.26
N GLU A 612 -8.68 17.47 26.40
CA GLU A 612 -9.43 18.60 25.83
C GLU A 612 -10.20 19.36 26.91
N GLU A 613 -10.79 18.67 27.88
CA GLU A 613 -11.44 19.28 29.04
C GLU A 613 -10.45 20.08 29.91
N GLU A 614 -9.25 19.55 30.15
CA GLU A 614 -8.17 20.25 30.88
C GLU A 614 -7.72 21.51 30.14
N VAL A 615 -7.47 21.42 28.83
CA VAL A 615 -7.14 22.58 27.99
C VAL A 615 -8.26 23.62 28.04
N GLY A 616 -9.52 23.18 27.98
CA GLY A 616 -10.69 24.04 28.13
C GLY A 616 -10.78 24.71 29.51
N ARG A 617 -10.37 24.03 30.59
CA ARG A 617 -10.30 24.59 31.95
C ARG A 617 -9.15 25.61 32.09
N GLN A 618 -7.98 25.31 31.53
CA GLN A 618 -6.84 26.24 31.55
C GLN A 618 -7.09 27.51 30.73
N ARG A 619 -7.73 27.39 29.55
CA ARG A 619 -8.15 28.56 28.76
C ARG A 619 -9.11 29.47 29.51
N ARG A 620 -10.06 28.91 30.27
CA ARG A 620 -10.97 29.67 31.13
C ARG A 620 -10.20 30.42 32.22
N ARG A 621 -9.31 29.74 32.94
CA ARG A 621 -8.45 30.38 33.95
C ARG A 621 -7.56 31.49 33.37
N LEU A 622 -6.99 31.30 32.19
CA LEU A 622 -6.21 32.33 31.51
C LEU A 622 -7.07 33.56 31.16
N CYS A 623 -8.29 33.36 30.69
CA CYS A 623 -9.24 34.44 30.43
C CYS A 623 -9.61 35.19 31.72
N ASP A 624 -9.80 34.48 32.83
CA ASP A 624 -10.10 35.10 34.12
C ASP A 624 -8.90 35.91 34.64
N VAL A 625 -7.68 35.38 34.56
CA VAL A 625 -6.44 36.12 34.92
C VAL A 625 -6.22 37.32 33.99
N GLN A 626 -6.55 37.21 32.71
CA GLN A 626 -6.48 38.36 31.78
C GLN A 626 -7.46 39.46 32.19
N LYS A 627 -8.71 39.11 32.54
CA LYS A 627 -9.69 40.08 33.05
C LYS A 627 -9.25 40.72 34.36
N GLU A 628 -8.67 39.95 35.28
CA GLU A 628 -8.10 40.49 36.53
C GLU A 628 -6.93 41.44 36.22
N ARG A 629 -6.04 41.07 35.30
CA ARG A 629 -4.95 41.95 34.87
C ARG A 629 -5.48 43.24 34.26
N GLU A 630 -6.46 43.16 33.36
CA GLU A 630 -7.10 44.34 32.75
C GLU A 630 -7.80 45.21 33.81
N PHE A 631 -8.43 44.59 34.82
CA PHE A 631 -9.02 45.30 35.95
C PHE A 631 -7.94 46.07 36.76
N PHE A 632 -6.84 45.41 37.12
CA PHE A 632 -5.74 46.06 37.84
C PHE A 632 -5.01 47.10 36.99
N ASP A 633 -4.79 46.85 35.70
CA ASP A 633 -4.22 47.81 34.75
C ASP A 633 -5.07 49.09 34.72
N ASN A 634 -6.41 48.95 34.73
CA ASN A 634 -7.33 50.08 34.82
C ASN A 634 -7.28 50.78 36.18
N GLU A 635 -7.27 50.05 37.31
CA GLU A 635 -7.14 50.67 38.64
C GLU A 635 -5.83 51.45 38.80
N VAL A 636 -4.71 50.90 38.32
CA VAL A 636 -3.41 51.57 38.31
C VAL A 636 -3.46 52.80 37.40
N TYR A 637 -4.08 52.70 36.23
CA TYR A 637 -4.28 53.84 35.33
C TYR A 637 -5.06 54.96 36.03
N PHE A 638 -6.22 54.66 36.63
CA PHE A 638 -7.02 55.65 37.34
C PHE A 638 -6.28 56.24 38.53
N SER A 639 -5.59 55.42 39.33
CA SER A 639 -4.77 55.90 40.45
C SER A 639 -3.64 56.82 39.96
N SER A 640 -2.99 56.50 38.84
CA SER A 640 -1.95 57.34 38.26
C SER A 640 -2.50 58.68 37.74
N GLU A 641 -3.68 58.70 37.13
CA GLU A 641 -4.35 59.92 36.72
C GLU A 641 -4.78 60.76 37.94
N GLU A 642 -5.31 60.12 38.98
CA GLU A 642 -5.66 60.79 40.23
C GLU A 642 -4.44 61.40 40.91
N LEU A 643 -3.32 60.67 40.95
CA LEU A 643 -2.05 61.14 41.48
C LEU A 643 -1.54 62.34 40.68
N ALA A 644 -1.57 62.27 39.34
CA ALA A 644 -1.20 63.38 38.46
C ALA A 644 -2.08 64.61 38.70
N ARG A 645 -3.40 64.43 38.83
CA ARG A 645 -4.34 65.52 39.17
C ARG A 645 -4.06 66.09 40.56
N LEU A 646 -3.68 65.28 41.54
CA LEU A 646 -3.29 65.75 42.87
C LEU A 646 -1.98 66.54 42.86
N TYR A 647 -0.98 66.08 42.09
CA TYR A 647 0.27 66.82 41.89
C TYR A 647 0.04 68.17 41.22
N GLU A 648 -0.80 68.24 40.17
CA GLU A 648 -1.16 69.52 39.55
C GLU A 648 -1.93 70.43 40.52
N LYS A 649 -2.87 69.88 41.30
CA LYS A 649 -3.56 70.65 42.36
C LYS A 649 -2.57 71.20 43.40
N ALA A 650 -1.64 70.38 43.88
CA ALA A 650 -0.63 70.79 44.84
C ALA A 650 0.31 71.86 44.26
N ARG A 651 0.71 71.72 42.99
CA ARG A 651 1.52 72.70 42.27
C ARG A 651 0.81 74.04 42.12
N VAL A 652 -0.46 74.04 41.72
CA VAL A 652 -1.28 75.26 41.64
C VAL A 652 -1.43 75.89 43.02
N GLN A 653 -1.74 75.11 44.06
CA GLN A 653 -1.83 75.63 45.44
C GLN A 653 -0.50 76.22 45.93
N GLN A 654 0.63 75.58 45.63
CA GLN A 654 1.96 76.11 45.98
C GLN A 654 2.25 77.43 45.27
N SER A 655 1.90 77.55 43.98
CA SER A 655 2.05 78.80 43.23
C SER A 655 1.15 79.92 43.79
N LEU A 656 -0.07 79.59 44.23
CA LEU A 656 -0.99 80.52 44.87
C LEU A 656 -0.47 80.98 46.23
N LEU A 657 0.12 80.07 47.03
CA LEU A 657 0.74 80.39 48.30
C LEU A 657 1.96 81.29 48.12
N GLN A 658 2.85 80.99 47.16
CA GLN A 658 4.01 81.84 46.85
C GLN A 658 3.59 83.24 46.39
N ARG A 659 2.56 83.34 45.55
CA ARG A 659 1.97 84.63 45.16
C ARG A 659 1.34 85.35 46.37
N GLY A 660 0.66 84.61 47.24
CA GLY A 660 0.11 85.16 48.49
C GLY A 660 1.23 85.72 49.38
N GLU A 661 2.30 84.95 49.59
CA GLU A 661 3.47 85.32 50.35
C GLU A 661 4.16 86.58 49.78
N SER A 662 4.32 86.66 48.45
CA SER A 662 4.88 87.85 47.81
C SER A 662 4.00 89.09 48.04
N MET A 663 2.68 88.96 47.88
CA MET A 663 1.73 90.04 48.18
C MET A 663 1.73 90.44 49.66
N TYR A 664 1.86 89.47 50.58
CA TYR A 664 1.99 89.74 52.02
C TYR A 664 3.31 90.47 52.33
N MET A 665 4.43 90.07 51.71
CA MET A 665 5.72 90.73 51.86
C MET A 665 5.71 92.16 51.32
N GLU A 666 5.08 92.39 50.16
CA GLU A 666 4.86 93.74 49.63
C GLU A 666 4.01 94.57 50.60
N ARG A 667 2.93 93.99 51.14
CA ARG A 667 2.09 94.70 52.12
C ARG A 667 2.87 95.03 53.40
N LEU A 668 3.68 94.10 53.91
CA LEU A 668 4.56 94.35 55.06
C LEU A 668 5.57 95.45 54.78
N ARG A 669 6.17 95.50 53.58
CA ARG A 669 7.04 96.62 53.17
C ARG A 669 6.30 97.95 53.19
N THR A 670 5.11 98.02 52.59
CA THR A 670 4.30 99.26 52.61
C THR A 670 3.91 99.65 54.04
N ILE A 671 3.62 98.69 54.91
CA ILE A 671 3.32 98.94 56.32
C ILE A 671 4.57 99.50 57.01
N ASN A 672 5.75 98.93 56.80
CA ASN A 672 7.00 99.42 57.38
C ASN A 672 7.36 100.82 56.87
N GLU A 673 7.23 101.08 55.58
CA GLU A 673 7.44 102.41 54.98
C GLU A 673 6.49 103.46 55.57
N LEU A 674 5.22 103.09 55.81
CA LEU A 674 4.25 103.93 56.49
C LEU A 674 4.61 104.14 57.97
N HIS A 675 5.08 103.11 58.68
CA HIS A 675 5.57 103.25 60.06
C HIS A 675 6.77 104.21 60.13
N ASP A 676 7.73 104.07 59.24
CA ASP A 676 8.88 104.98 59.14
C ASP A 676 8.44 106.41 58.78
N GLY A 677 7.47 106.54 57.87
CA GLY A 677 6.87 107.82 57.51
C GLY A 677 6.17 108.50 58.69
N ILE A 678 5.38 107.74 59.46
CA ILE A 678 4.73 108.22 60.68
C ILE A 678 5.78 108.63 61.73
N ALA A 679 6.83 107.82 61.92
CA ALA A 679 7.90 108.12 62.86
C ALA A 679 8.61 109.44 62.49
N ARG A 680 8.98 109.62 61.21
CA ARG A 680 9.56 110.87 60.69
C ARG A 680 8.64 112.07 60.92
N LEU A 681 7.37 111.97 60.54
CA LEU A 681 6.39 113.05 60.74
C LEU A 681 6.18 113.36 62.23
N THR A 682 6.21 112.35 63.10
CA THR A 682 6.10 112.55 64.55
C THR A 682 7.31 113.28 65.11
N GLU A 683 8.51 112.97 64.63
CA GLU A 683 9.75 113.66 64.99
C GLU A 683 9.77 115.11 64.48
N GLU A 684 9.38 115.34 63.22
CA GLU A 684 9.22 116.69 62.63
C GLU A 684 8.21 117.53 63.44
N VAL A 685 7.06 116.97 63.78
CA VAL A 685 6.07 117.63 64.65
C VAL A 685 6.66 117.92 66.03
N GLY A 686 7.45 117.01 66.59
CA GLY A 686 8.17 117.22 67.85
C GLY A 686 9.16 118.38 67.78
N GLN A 687 9.97 118.45 66.71
CA GLN A 687 10.92 119.54 66.48
C GLN A 687 10.20 120.88 66.28
N LEU A 688 9.10 120.90 65.53
CA LEU A 688 8.28 122.10 65.34
C LEU A 688 7.61 122.57 66.64
N ARG A 689 7.19 121.65 67.52
CA ARG A 689 6.69 122.00 68.85
C ARG A 689 7.77 122.64 69.71
N LEU A 690 8.97 122.06 69.77
CA LEU A 690 10.12 122.66 70.47
C LEU A 690 10.49 124.04 69.92
N PHE A 691 10.42 124.21 68.60
CA PHE A 691 10.64 125.52 67.96
C PHE A 691 9.54 126.53 68.34
N ALA A 692 8.27 126.10 68.35
CA ALA A 692 7.14 126.94 68.76
C ALA A 692 7.21 127.33 70.26
N GLU A 693 7.72 126.46 71.12
CA GLU A 693 7.98 126.76 72.54
C GLU A 693 9.07 127.82 72.73
N ARG A 694 10.06 127.88 71.84
CA ARG A 694 11.13 128.90 71.87
C ARG A 694 10.72 130.25 71.27
N LEU A 695 9.61 130.32 70.54
CA LEU A 695 9.14 131.54 69.88
C LEU A 695 8.94 132.74 70.83
N PRO A 696 8.37 132.59 72.05
CA PRO A 696 8.23 133.67 73.01
C PRO A 696 9.57 134.24 73.47
N ASP A 697 10.57 133.38 73.70
CA ASP A 697 11.91 133.78 74.12
C ASP A 697 12.65 134.50 73.00
N LEU A 698 12.56 133.96 71.78
CA LEU A 698 13.06 134.63 70.57
C LEU A 698 12.38 135.98 70.35
N ARG A 699 11.05 136.08 70.54
CA ARG A 699 10.33 137.37 70.49
C ARG A 699 10.85 138.34 71.54
N ARG A 700 11.15 137.89 72.77
CA ARG A 700 11.76 138.74 73.82
C ARG A 700 13.16 139.20 73.41
N LEU A 701 14.01 138.31 72.92
CA LEU A 701 15.35 138.63 72.44
C LEU A 701 15.31 139.62 71.27
N VAL A 702 14.42 139.41 70.29
CA VAL A 702 14.22 140.33 69.18
C VAL A 702 13.74 141.70 69.66
N ASN A 703 12.83 141.75 70.64
CA ASN A 703 12.40 143.01 71.24
C ASN A 703 13.54 143.73 71.98
N VAL A 704 14.40 142.99 72.70
CA VAL A 704 15.59 143.56 73.36
C VAL A 704 16.57 144.10 72.32
N ALA A 705 16.91 143.30 71.32
CA ALA A 705 17.78 143.70 70.22
C ALA A 705 17.22 144.88 69.44
N SER A 706 15.89 144.95 69.25
CA SER A 706 15.23 146.09 68.60
C SER A 706 15.33 147.36 69.43
N ARG A 707 15.20 147.25 70.77
CA ARG A 707 15.42 148.39 71.69
C ARG A 707 16.87 148.84 71.68
N GLU A 708 17.82 147.91 71.69
CA GLU A 708 19.26 148.21 71.57
C GLU A 708 19.58 148.87 70.23
N LEU A 709 19.01 148.36 69.15
CA LEU A 709 19.13 148.96 67.83
C LEU A 709 18.60 150.39 67.80
N VAL A 710 17.44 150.66 68.42
CA VAL A 710 16.91 152.03 68.53
C VAL A 710 17.84 152.93 69.36
N ARG A 711 18.45 152.42 70.44
CA ARG A 711 19.44 153.18 71.23
C ARG A 711 20.67 153.50 70.39
N GLU A 712 21.18 152.53 69.65
CA GLU A 712 22.32 152.73 68.74
C GLU A 712 21.97 153.66 67.59
N GLN A 713 20.78 153.54 67.00
CA GLN A 713 20.29 154.49 66.00
C GLN A 713 20.19 155.92 66.55
N ASN A 714 19.74 156.09 67.79
CA ASN A 714 19.71 157.41 68.44
C ASN A 714 21.11 157.92 68.74
N ARG A 715 22.04 157.05 69.13
CA ARG A 715 23.45 157.39 69.35
C ARG A 715 24.14 157.79 68.06
N VAL A 716 23.90 157.06 66.99
CA VAL A 716 24.35 157.40 65.64
C VAL A 716 23.70 158.68 65.16
N ARG A 717 22.41 158.96 65.44
CA ARG A 717 21.81 160.27 65.13
C ARG A 717 22.45 161.42 65.90
N ALA A 718 22.81 161.23 67.18
CA ALA A 718 23.54 162.22 67.96
C ALA A 718 24.94 162.47 67.40
N LEU A 719 25.67 161.38 67.09
CA LEU A 719 26.98 161.45 66.42
C LEU A 719 26.87 162.03 65.01
N LEU A 720 25.78 161.79 64.28
CA LEU A 720 25.53 162.39 62.96
C LEU A 720 25.27 163.89 63.06
N HIS A 721 24.60 164.37 64.12
CA HIS A 721 24.51 165.81 64.39
C HIS A 721 25.87 166.43 64.75
N GLU A 722 26.74 165.69 65.43
CA GLU A 722 28.15 166.08 65.62
C GLU A 722 28.93 165.99 64.29
N CYS A 723 28.57 165.04 63.42
CA CYS A 723 29.12 164.85 62.08
C CYS A 723 28.49 165.74 61.00
N GLU A 724 27.52 166.62 61.31
CA GLU A 724 27.12 167.70 60.41
C GLU A 724 28.14 168.87 60.45
N ARG A 725 29.11 168.84 61.38
CA ARG A 725 30.26 169.76 61.39
C ARG A 725 31.64 169.10 61.64
N PRO A 726 32.09 168.20 60.76
CA PRO A 726 33.50 167.97 60.50
C PRO A 726 33.81 168.15 59.01
N MET A 727 34.90 168.87 58.82
CA MET A 727 35.51 169.29 57.58
C MET A 727 35.95 168.07 56.72
N ASN A 728 35.34 167.96 55.55
CA ASN A 728 35.59 166.94 54.52
C ASN A 728 37.05 166.94 54.04
N LEU A 729 37.76 165.81 54.17
CA LEU A 729 38.84 165.44 53.24
C LEU A 729 38.82 163.93 52.96
N HIS A 730 38.60 163.61 51.69
CA HIS A 730 38.36 162.28 51.10
C HIS A 730 39.71 161.56 50.82
N PRO A 731 39.96 160.33 51.32
CA PRO A 731 41.21 159.62 51.13
C PRO A 731 41.02 158.27 50.42
N ASN A 732 41.24 158.21 49.09
CA ASN A 732 41.72 157.00 48.42
C ASN A 732 42.82 157.32 47.38
N HIS A 733 43.39 158.54 47.43
CA HIS A 733 44.51 158.95 46.58
C HIS A 733 45.81 159.20 47.38
N GLN A 734 45.76 159.39 48.70
CA GLN A 734 46.93 159.71 49.53
C GLN A 734 47.46 158.53 50.38
N LEU A 735 46.97 157.29 50.15
CA LEU A 735 47.55 156.10 50.80
C LEU A 735 48.91 155.69 50.22
N SER A 736 49.23 156.06 48.97
CA SER A 736 50.51 155.69 48.35
C SER A 736 51.74 156.31 49.05
N SER A 737 51.59 157.42 49.77
CA SER A 737 52.71 158.09 50.44
C SER A 737 52.68 157.99 51.97
N SER A 738 51.50 157.90 52.57
CA SER A 738 51.35 158.08 54.03
C SER A 738 51.48 156.79 54.81
N ASP A 739 51.05 155.67 54.21
CA ASP A 739 51.12 154.36 54.84
C ASP A 739 51.46 153.29 53.79
N PRO A 740 52.75 153.16 53.44
CA PRO A 740 53.22 152.20 52.46
C PRO A 740 52.85 150.76 52.85
N GLU A 741 52.76 150.45 54.14
CA GLU A 741 52.38 149.11 54.62
C GLU A 741 50.89 148.86 54.40
N ALA A 742 50.01 149.80 54.75
CA ALA A 742 48.57 149.67 54.49
C ALA A 742 48.24 149.67 52.99
N TYR A 743 48.93 150.49 52.19
CA TYR A 743 48.82 150.47 50.74
C TYR A 743 49.34 149.16 50.14
N ALA A 744 50.48 148.66 50.60
CA ALA A 744 51.01 147.36 50.19
C ALA A 744 50.07 146.21 50.59
N LEU A 745 49.42 146.30 51.76
CA LEU A 745 48.38 145.35 52.19
C LEU A 745 47.14 145.42 51.31
N THR A 746 46.66 146.61 50.94
CA THR A 746 45.50 146.74 50.04
C THR A 746 45.83 146.33 48.62
N GLU A 747 47.02 146.63 48.11
CA GLU A 747 47.52 146.06 46.85
C GLU A 747 47.62 144.54 46.93
N LYS A 748 48.08 143.99 48.06
CA LYS A 748 48.17 142.55 48.26
C LYS A 748 46.79 141.88 48.36
N VAL A 749 45.82 142.51 49.03
CA VAL A 749 44.43 142.06 49.05
C VAL A 749 43.83 142.11 47.65
N ASN A 750 44.06 143.19 46.89
CA ASN A 750 43.60 143.31 45.51
C ASN A 750 44.28 142.28 44.59
N ALA A 751 45.57 142.00 44.78
CA ALA A 751 46.31 140.97 44.06
C ALA A 751 45.80 139.57 44.41
N LEU A 752 45.61 139.26 45.70
CA LEU A 752 45.03 137.99 46.16
C LEU A 752 43.59 137.83 45.70
N GLN A 753 42.79 138.90 45.63
CA GLN A 753 41.45 138.86 45.06
C GLN A 753 41.48 138.54 43.57
N ARG A 754 42.42 139.12 42.80
CA ARG A 754 42.62 138.75 41.39
C ARG A 754 43.07 137.29 41.25
N GLU A 755 43.98 136.82 42.10
CA GLU A 755 44.42 135.42 42.12
C GLU A 755 43.29 134.47 42.52
N LEU A 756 42.45 134.82 43.49
CA LEU A 756 41.31 134.02 43.93
C LEU A 756 40.25 133.94 42.83
N VAL A 757 39.97 135.05 42.15
CA VAL A 757 39.05 135.08 41.00
C VAL A 757 39.62 134.24 39.85
N ALA A 758 40.91 134.35 39.54
CA ALA A 758 41.58 133.52 38.53
C ALA A 758 41.54 132.03 38.92
N ARG A 759 41.84 131.68 40.18
CA ARG A 759 41.76 130.30 40.69
C ARG A 759 40.34 129.75 40.67
N ARG A 760 39.32 130.58 40.94
CA ARG A 760 37.91 130.19 40.81
C ARG A 760 37.52 129.97 39.35
N GLN A 761 38.03 130.78 38.42
CA GLN A 761 37.86 130.56 36.98
C GLN A 761 38.53 129.24 36.53
N GLU A 762 39.77 128.98 36.95
CA GLU A 762 40.46 127.71 36.68
C GLU A 762 39.71 126.51 37.28
N LEU A 763 39.15 126.63 38.48
CA LEU A 763 38.33 125.59 39.11
C LEU A 763 37.04 125.35 38.32
N ALA A 764 36.36 126.42 37.90
CA ALA A 764 35.16 126.32 37.07
C ALA A 764 35.47 125.68 35.70
N GLU A 765 36.58 126.04 35.07
CA GLU A 765 37.05 125.40 33.83
C GLU A 765 37.39 123.92 34.03
N LYS A 766 38.03 123.56 35.15
CA LYS A 766 38.32 122.17 35.51
C LYS A 766 37.03 121.38 35.78
N GLU A 767 36.06 121.94 36.50
CA GLU A 767 34.75 121.33 36.69
C GLU A 767 34.00 121.16 35.37
N GLN A 768 34.08 122.13 34.46
CA GLN A 768 33.48 122.02 33.14
C GLN A 768 34.19 120.95 32.29
N ARG A 769 35.52 120.85 32.36
CA ARG A 769 36.27 119.75 31.72
C ARG A 769 35.93 118.38 32.32
N ILE A 770 35.75 118.29 33.64
CA ILE A 770 35.31 117.06 34.30
C ILE A 770 33.91 116.69 33.82
N LYS A 771 32.96 117.63 33.77
CA LYS A 771 31.62 117.37 33.23
C LYS A 771 31.66 116.89 31.77
N GLN A 772 32.46 117.52 30.92
CA GLN A 772 32.66 117.08 29.53
C GLN A 772 33.32 115.69 29.47
N GLN A 773 34.29 115.41 30.33
CA GLN A 773 34.94 114.11 30.42
C GLN A 773 33.97 113.04 30.94
N GLU A 774 33.13 113.35 31.92
CA GLU A 774 32.07 112.47 32.44
C GLU A 774 31.00 112.22 31.39
N GLU A 775 30.54 113.25 30.68
CA GLU A 775 29.62 113.10 29.54
C GLU A 775 30.26 112.25 28.44
N SER A 776 31.52 112.48 28.11
CA SER A 776 32.25 111.65 27.14
C SER A 776 32.45 110.22 27.65
N TYR A 777 32.69 110.02 28.94
CA TYR A 777 32.84 108.71 29.56
C TYR A 777 31.50 107.97 29.61
N LEU A 778 30.39 108.66 29.89
CA LEU A 778 29.04 108.11 29.84
C LEU A 778 28.64 107.78 28.40
N GLN A 779 28.97 108.63 27.42
CA GLN A 779 28.78 108.34 26.00
C GLN A 779 29.63 107.15 25.55
N CYS A 780 30.91 107.08 25.92
CA CYS A 780 31.78 105.94 25.66
C CYS A 780 31.30 104.69 26.40
N LYS A 781 30.83 104.79 27.64
CA LYS A 781 30.28 103.66 28.40
C LYS A 781 28.97 103.18 27.81
N ALA A 782 28.10 104.07 27.33
CA ALA A 782 26.90 103.72 26.58
C ALA A 782 27.24 103.12 25.21
N ALA A 783 28.28 103.64 24.54
CA ALA A 783 28.79 103.09 23.28
C ALA A 783 29.43 101.71 23.49
N VAL A 784 30.20 101.50 24.56
CA VAL A 784 30.78 100.19 24.96
C VAL A 784 29.71 99.23 25.46
N ALA A 785 28.65 99.72 26.11
CA ALA A 785 27.51 98.89 26.47
C ALA A 785 26.65 98.50 25.25
N ARG A 786 26.62 99.34 24.21
CA ARG A 786 25.97 99.05 22.92
C ARG A 786 26.87 98.25 21.97
N GLN A 787 28.18 98.40 22.06
CA GLN A 787 29.16 97.60 21.35
C GLN A 787 29.33 96.31 22.15
N LEU A 788 28.57 95.29 21.74
CA LEU A 788 28.69 93.90 22.19
C LEU A 788 30.17 93.60 22.47
N GLY A 789 30.51 93.38 23.75
CA GLY A 789 31.89 93.32 24.22
C GLY A 789 32.75 92.38 23.38
N PRO A 790 34.08 92.55 23.34
CA PRO A 790 34.96 91.79 22.45
C PRO A 790 34.74 90.27 22.56
N GLU A 791 34.40 89.74 23.73
CA GLU A 791 34.00 88.34 23.91
C GLU A 791 32.70 87.99 23.19
N MET A 792 31.69 88.85 23.24
CA MET A 792 30.43 88.68 22.50
C MET A 792 30.60 88.94 21.00
N ALA A 793 31.49 89.85 20.58
CA ALA A 793 31.82 90.06 19.17
C ALA A 793 32.58 88.87 18.59
N GLU A 794 33.51 88.28 19.35
CA GLU A 794 34.16 87.00 19.03
C GLU A 794 33.15 85.86 19.00
N GLN A 795 32.22 85.80 19.96
CA GLN A 795 31.15 84.81 19.94
C GLN A 795 30.21 85.02 18.75
N ILE A 796 29.86 86.25 18.39
CA ILE A 796 29.02 86.54 17.22
C ILE A 796 29.77 86.22 15.94
N THR A 797 31.06 86.52 15.81
CA THR A 797 31.85 86.11 14.63
C THR A 797 32.02 84.59 14.57
N LEU A 798 32.17 83.92 15.71
CA LEU A 798 32.12 82.46 15.80
C LEU A 798 30.74 81.92 15.42
N TYR A 799 29.66 82.52 15.91
CA TYR A 799 28.28 82.13 15.61
C TYR A 799 27.93 82.40 14.16
N GLN A 800 28.34 83.53 13.58
CA GLN A 800 28.19 83.84 12.15
C GLN A 800 29.04 82.91 11.30
N GLY A 801 30.26 82.61 11.70
CA GLY A 801 31.11 81.61 11.05
C GLY A 801 30.51 80.21 11.12
N ASN A 802 29.93 79.85 12.27
CA ASN A 802 29.22 78.59 12.47
C ASN A 802 27.91 78.55 11.69
N LEU A 803 27.15 79.64 11.62
CA LEU A 803 25.95 79.78 10.79
C LEU A 803 26.31 79.69 9.31
N ALA A 804 27.41 80.32 8.86
CA ALA A 804 27.89 80.22 7.49
C ALA A 804 28.34 78.78 7.16
N LYS A 805 29.05 78.11 8.09
CA LYS A 805 29.40 76.69 7.96
C LYS A 805 28.16 75.79 7.95
N LYS A 806 27.19 76.02 8.84
CA LYS A 806 25.93 75.26 8.92
C LYS A 806 25.05 75.51 7.70
N ALA A 807 25.00 76.74 7.18
CA ALA A 807 24.35 77.07 5.91
C ALA A 807 25.06 76.45 4.71
N GLY A 808 26.40 76.35 4.75
CA GLY A 808 27.19 75.59 3.79
C GLY A 808 26.90 74.09 3.86
N GLN A 809 26.86 73.51 5.07
CA GLN A 809 26.48 72.12 5.32
C GLN A 809 25.05 71.84 4.87
N MET A 810 24.11 72.75 5.13
CA MET A 810 22.73 72.65 4.62
C MET A 810 22.70 72.71 3.10
N ARG A 811 23.45 73.61 2.45
CA ARG A 811 23.54 73.64 0.98
C ARG A 811 24.14 72.35 0.42
N ALA A 812 25.17 71.80 1.07
CA ALA A 812 25.75 70.50 0.70
C ALA A 812 24.76 69.35 0.91
N MET A 813 24.01 69.35 2.02
CA MET A 813 22.95 68.37 2.30
C MET A 813 21.79 68.50 1.30
N MET A 814 21.38 69.71 0.94
CA MET A 814 20.37 69.95 -0.09
C MET A 814 20.86 69.48 -1.47
N ALA A 815 22.13 69.71 -1.80
CA ALA A 815 22.74 69.19 -3.02
C ALA A 815 22.81 67.66 -3.00
N SER A 816 23.17 67.04 -1.88
CA SER A 816 23.15 65.57 -1.75
C SER A 816 21.73 65.01 -1.80
N LEU A 817 20.75 65.69 -1.19
CA LEU A 817 19.33 65.31 -1.27
C LEU A 817 18.82 65.44 -2.69
N LYS A 818 19.22 66.47 -3.43
CA LYS A 818 18.90 66.63 -4.86
C LYS A 818 19.53 65.49 -5.67
N TYR A 819 20.80 65.19 -5.45
CA TYR A 819 21.50 64.06 -6.09
C TYR A 819 20.81 62.72 -5.78
N PHE A 820 20.43 62.45 -4.53
CA PHE A 820 19.73 61.22 -4.16
C PHE A 820 18.31 61.17 -4.75
N ARG A 821 17.61 62.31 -4.88
CA ARG A 821 16.32 62.39 -5.59
C ARG A 821 16.50 62.07 -7.07
N GLU A 822 17.47 62.69 -7.74
CA GLU A 822 17.80 62.41 -9.15
C GLU A 822 18.20 60.93 -9.33
N GLN A 823 18.98 60.35 -8.42
CA GLN A 823 19.27 58.90 -8.45
C GLN A 823 18.00 58.05 -8.28
N THR A 824 17.11 58.44 -7.37
CA THR A 824 15.86 57.71 -7.13
C THR A 824 14.96 57.78 -8.36
N GLU A 825 14.88 58.93 -9.02
CA GLU A 825 14.17 59.13 -10.29
C GLU A 825 14.80 58.29 -11.42
N LEU A 826 16.13 58.25 -11.53
CA LEU A 826 16.84 57.39 -12.48
C LEU A 826 16.60 55.89 -12.21
N TYR A 827 16.59 55.47 -10.94
CA TYR A 827 16.25 54.09 -10.56
C TYR A 827 14.79 53.76 -10.86
N GLN A 828 13.87 54.70 -10.64
CA GLN A 828 12.46 54.54 -11.01
C GLN A 828 12.29 54.45 -12.53
N ALA A 829 12.96 55.30 -13.31
CA ALA A 829 12.95 55.24 -14.77
C ALA A 829 13.51 53.90 -15.27
N ARG A 830 14.65 53.45 -14.74
CA ARG A 830 15.25 52.16 -15.07
C ARG A 830 14.37 50.98 -14.64
N TYR A 831 13.69 51.08 -13.50
CA TYR A 831 12.73 50.08 -13.06
C TYR A 831 11.53 50.00 -14.01
N ASN A 832 11.03 51.14 -14.48
CA ASN A 832 9.96 51.20 -15.47
C ASN A 832 10.40 50.64 -16.83
N GLU A 833 11.60 50.98 -17.31
CA GLU A 833 12.17 50.38 -18.53
C GLU A 833 12.34 48.85 -18.40
N LEU A 834 12.84 48.35 -17.27
CA LEU A 834 12.94 46.91 -17.02
C LEU A 834 11.56 46.25 -16.95
N ARG A 835 10.59 46.92 -16.35
CA ARG A 835 9.21 46.44 -16.30
C ARG A 835 8.59 46.40 -17.69
N ASP A 836 8.72 47.45 -18.49
CA ASP A 836 8.19 47.53 -19.86
C ASP A 836 8.88 46.52 -20.78
N THR A 837 10.18 46.28 -20.61
CA THR A 837 10.89 45.21 -21.35
C THR A 837 10.44 43.82 -20.91
N LEU A 838 10.18 43.58 -19.63
CA LEU A 838 9.60 42.32 -19.15
C LEU A 838 8.17 42.11 -19.66
N ASP A 839 7.34 43.15 -19.63
CA ASP A 839 5.96 43.12 -20.15
C ASP A 839 5.98 42.89 -21.67
N GLY A 840 6.90 43.54 -22.39
CA GLY A 840 7.11 43.33 -23.83
C GLY A 840 7.64 41.92 -24.17
N LEU A 841 8.53 41.35 -23.34
CA LEU A 841 8.98 39.97 -23.49
C LEU A 841 7.85 38.97 -23.18
N ALA A 842 7.02 39.26 -22.18
CA ALA A 842 5.85 38.47 -21.85
C ALA A 842 4.81 38.49 -23.00
N GLN A 843 4.57 39.65 -23.60
CA GLN A 843 3.71 39.79 -24.78
C GLN A 843 4.27 39.01 -25.98
N LYS A 844 5.56 39.19 -26.32
CA LYS A 844 6.22 38.42 -27.38
C LYS A 844 6.14 36.91 -27.14
N TYR A 845 6.34 36.46 -25.90
CA TYR A 845 6.21 35.06 -25.53
C TYR A 845 4.77 34.55 -25.70
N ALA A 846 3.78 35.34 -25.28
CA ALA A 846 2.36 35.02 -25.46
C ALA A 846 1.97 34.94 -26.95
N GLU A 847 2.43 35.88 -27.78
CA GLU A 847 2.22 35.86 -29.23
C GLU A 847 2.89 34.66 -29.88
N THR A 848 4.16 34.38 -29.55
CA THR A 848 4.90 33.23 -30.09
C THR A 848 4.22 31.91 -29.70
N ARG A 849 3.67 31.83 -28.48
CA ARG A 849 2.89 30.68 -28.01
C ARG A 849 1.56 30.57 -28.76
N GLN A 850 0.82 31.66 -28.94
CA GLN A 850 -0.42 31.66 -29.73
C GLN A 850 -0.19 31.29 -31.20
N ILE A 851 0.92 31.72 -31.82
CA ILE A 851 1.28 31.34 -33.19
C ILE A 851 1.61 29.84 -33.24
N ARG A 852 2.43 29.34 -32.32
CA ARG A 852 2.71 27.89 -32.23
C ARG A 852 1.45 27.06 -31.99
N ASP A 853 0.55 27.52 -31.13
CA ASP A 853 -0.73 26.84 -30.87
C ASP A 853 -1.63 26.87 -32.12
N ARG A 854 -1.69 27.99 -32.85
CA ARG A 854 -2.42 28.10 -34.12
C ARG A 854 -1.83 27.22 -35.23
N ASP A 855 -0.51 27.16 -35.34
CA ASP A 855 0.17 26.32 -36.32
C ASP A 855 0.02 24.83 -35.98
N ALA A 856 0.13 24.46 -34.70
CA ALA A 856 -0.16 23.11 -34.22
C ALA A 856 -1.63 22.71 -34.48
N GLN A 857 -2.58 23.63 -34.28
CA GLN A 857 -3.99 23.38 -34.62
C GLN A 857 -4.23 23.26 -36.13
N ARG A 858 -3.52 24.04 -36.96
CA ARG A 858 -3.58 23.92 -38.43
C ARG A 858 -2.98 22.60 -38.92
N GLU A 859 -1.87 22.16 -38.36
CA GLU A 859 -1.28 20.86 -38.68
C GLU A 859 -2.16 19.70 -38.22
N ALA A 860 -2.77 19.80 -37.02
CA ALA A 860 -3.72 18.81 -36.53
C ALA A 860 -4.97 18.73 -37.43
N ARG A 861 -5.53 19.87 -37.88
CA ARG A 861 -6.67 19.89 -38.81
C ARG A 861 -6.33 19.37 -40.20
N LYS A 862 -5.11 19.58 -40.71
CA LYS A 862 -4.66 18.97 -41.97
C LYS A 862 -4.52 17.45 -41.85
N ARG A 863 -4.23 16.92 -40.66
CA ARG A 863 -4.11 15.46 -40.42
C ARG A 863 -5.44 14.75 -40.16
N GLN A 864 -6.51 15.47 -39.79
CA GLN A 864 -7.82 14.87 -39.51
C GLN A 864 -8.96 15.38 -40.42
N GLY A 865 -8.61 16.01 -41.54
CA GLY A 865 -9.57 16.54 -42.53
C GLY A 865 -10.05 15.55 -43.60
N ASP A 866 -9.88 14.24 -43.40
CA ASP A 866 -10.60 13.19 -44.14
C ASP A 866 -11.70 12.65 -43.20
N GLY A 867 -12.90 13.24 -43.26
CA GLY A 867 -14.05 12.81 -42.45
C GLY A 867 -14.99 13.93 -42.03
N LYS A 868 -16.03 14.15 -42.84
CA LYS A 868 -17.16 15.08 -42.63
C LYS A 868 -18.07 14.70 -41.46
N GLY A 869 -18.65 15.71 -40.81
CA GLY A 869 -19.85 15.64 -39.93
C GLY A 869 -19.65 16.46 -38.64
N ASP A 870 -19.78 17.78 -38.63
CA ASP A 870 -21.00 18.62 -38.62
C ASP A 870 -21.75 18.67 -37.27
N SER A 871 -21.82 19.91 -36.72
CA SER A 871 -22.79 20.48 -35.76
C SER A 871 -22.80 19.94 -34.31
N SER A 872 -22.83 20.73 -33.22
CA SER A 872 -23.13 22.17 -33.01
C SER A 872 -22.91 22.56 -31.51
N ARG A 873 -22.52 23.83 -31.26
CA ARG A 873 -22.84 24.74 -30.09
C ARG A 873 -22.49 24.26 -28.65
N GLN A 874 -21.99 25.05 -27.69
CA GLN A 874 -21.98 26.49 -27.42
C GLN A 874 -21.00 26.78 -26.24
N ASN A 875 -20.32 27.93 -26.29
CA ASN A 875 -19.74 28.76 -25.20
C ASN A 875 -19.47 28.16 -23.79
N ASP A 876 -18.19 28.13 -23.39
CA ASP A 876 -17.75 28.41 -22.02
C ASP A 876 -16.44 29.22 -22.03
N GLN A 877 -16.40 30.25 -21.19
CA GLN A 877 -15.34 31.25 -21.06
C GLN A 877 -14.08 30.68 -20.34
N PRO A 878 -12.84 30.95 -20.81
CA PRO A 878 -11.63 30.56 -20.07
C PRO A 878 -11.21 31.66 -19.09
N GLY A 879 -11.17 31.31 -17.80
CA GLY A 879 -10.87 32.18 -16.67
C GLY A 879 -9.47 32.79 -16.69
N VAL A 880 -9.43 34.10 -16.40
CA VAL A 880 -8.24 34.92 -16.26
C VAL A 880 -7.60 34.68 -14.88
N TYR A 881 -6.32 34.32 -14.88
CA TYR A 881 -5.49 34.11 -13.69
C TYR A 881 -5.11 35.47 -13.07
N VAL A 882 -5.61 35.75 -11.86
CA VAL A 882 -5.33 36.99 -11.11
C VAL A 882 -4.15 36.75 -10.17
N GLY A 883 -3.07 37.49 -10.38
CA GLY A 883 -1.85 37.46 -9.58
C GLY A 883 -2.05 37.91 -8.13
N PHE A 884 -1.19 37.37 -7.26
CA PHE A 884 -1.17 37.52 -5.81
C PHE A 884 -0.89 38.98 -5.38
N PHE A 885 -1.89 39.68 -4.82
CA PHE A 885 -1.68 40.93 -4.09
C PHE A 885 -1.43 40.63 -2.60
N ALA A 886 -0.27 41.02 -2.08
CA ALA A 886 0.02 40.95 -0.65
C ALA A 886 -0.75 42.05 0.12
N PRO A 887 -1.44 41.76 1.24
CA PRO A 887 -2.22 42.75 1.98
C PRO A 887 -1.32 43.74 2.76
N PRO A 888 -1.76 45.01 2.93
CA PRO A 888 -0.95 46.07 3.52
C PRO A 888 -0.70 45.85 5.02
N ARG A 889 0.56 45.92 5.43
CA ARG A 889 0.98 45.90 6.83
C ARG A 889 0.58 47.22 7.50
N GLY A 890 -0.32 47.14 8.49
CA GLY A 890 -0.62 48.23 9.41
C GLY A 890 0.58 48.59 10.27
N GLY A 891 0.91 49.88 10.34
CA GLY A 891 1.96 50.44 11.18
C GLY A 891 1.48 51.71 11.87
N GLY A 892 1.13 51.57 13.15
CA GLY A 892 1.47 52.41 14.32
C GLY A 892 1.28 53.95 14.29
N PRO A 893 0.80 54.55 15.41
CA PRO A 893 0.25 55.89 15.41
C PRO A 893 1.31 57.00 15.48
N ALA A 894 1.00 58.10 14.79
CA ALA A 894 1.71 59.37 14.82
C ALA A 894 1.68 59.97 16.23
N THR A 895 2.83 60.06 16.87
CA THR A 895 3.02 60.84 18.09
C THR A 895 3.36 62.28 17.70
N SER A 896 2.41 63.16 17.97
CA SER A 896 2.51 64.60 17.93
C SER A 896 3.58 65.09 18.91
N VAL A 897 4.61 65.75 18.40
CA VAL A 897 5.55 66.54 19.21
C VAL A 897 4.99 67.95 19.34
N SER A 898 4.54 68.28 20.55
CA SER A 898 4.18 69.63 20.98
C SER A 898 5.36 70.27 21.70
N ASP A 899 5.91 71.34 21.16
CA ASP A 899 6.72 72.36 21.84
C ASP A 899 6.28 73.71 21.23
N GLY A 900 5.85 74.76 21.94
CA GLY A 900 5.98 75.06 23.35
C GLY A 900 6.80 76.33 23.59
N GLY A 901 6.25 77.51 23.27
CA GLY A 901 6.75 78.83 23.71
C GLY A 901 7.85 79.45 22.82
N SER A 902 8.03 80.77 22.68
CA SER A 902 7.52 81.91 23.44
C SER A 902 7.74 83.23 22.66
N VAL A 903 6.77 84.15 22.76
CA VAL A 903 6.91 85.60 23.10
C VAL A 903 7.63 86.59 22.13
N SER A 904 6.78 87.38 21.47
CA SER A 904 6.76 88.86 21.24
C SER A 904 8.02 89.73 21.12
N GLY A 905 7.98 90.63 20.13
CA GLY A 905 8.75 91.89 20.01
C GLY A 905 8.87 92.31 18.54
N GLU A 906 7.82 92.85 17.91
CA GLU A 906 7.52 94.29 17.76
C GLU A 906 8.64 95.20 17.18
N ARG A 907 8.24 95.92 16.11
CA ARG A 907 8.76 97.17 15.51
C ARG A 907 9.81 97.05 14.40
N ASN A 908 9.38 97.29 13.15
CA ASN A 908 9.33 98.58 12.44
C ASN A 908 10.70 98.98 11.90
N ASP A 909 10.91 98.91 10.58
CA ASP A 909 10.78 100.07 9.69
C ASP A 909 11.49 99.84 8.34
N SER A 910 10.89 100.46 7.33
CA SER A 910 11.53 101.09 6.16
C SER A 910 12.02 100.25 4.95
N GLN A 911 11.22 100.41 3.88
CA GLN A 911 11.59 100.98 2.57
C GLN A 911 12.47 100.18 1.59
N LYS A 912 11.83 99.82 0.46
CA LYS A 912 12.18 100.13 -0.95
C LYS A 912 11.40 99.15 -1.84
N GLU A 913 10.30 99.54 -2.49
CA GLU A 913 10.21 100.30 -3.75
C GLU A 913 11.02 99.74 -4.92
N ASP A 914 10.35 99.78 -6.07
CA ASP A 914 10.79 99.58 -7.45
C ASP A 914 10.89 98.14 -7.96
N GLU A 915 10.42 97.78 -9.14
CA GLU A 915 9.61 98.37 -10.22
C GLU A 915 9.58 97.24 -11.29
N GLY A 916 8.64 97.29 -12.23
CA GLY A 916 8.89 96.71 -13.56
C GLY A 916 7.96 95.57 -13.96
N ASP A 917 6.80 96.01 -14.44
CA ASP A 917 5.99 95.37 -15.46
C ASP A 917 6.81 94.64 -16.53
N ASP A 918 6.33 93.47 -16.97
CA ASP A 918 6.52 93.08 -18.36
C ASP A 918 5.24 92.42 -18.91
N ILE A 919 4.74 93.10 -19.94
CA ILE A 919 3.49 92.89 -20.66
C ILE A 919 3.80 91.95 -21.83
N GLY A 920 2.96 90.96 -22.06
CA GLY A 920 3.05 90.09 -23.24
C GLY A 920 1.72 89.42 -23.52
N GLY A 921 0.78 90.16 -24.11
CA GLY A 921 -0.34 89.57 -24.81
C GLY A 921 0.10 88.97 -26.15
N ASP A 922 -0.62 87.95 -26.61
CA ASP A 922 -1.20 87.96 -27.95
C ASP A 922 -2.12 86.75 -28.15
N ASP A 923 -3.37 87.11 -28.43
CA ASP A 923 -4.35 86.49 -29.33
C ASP A 923 -3.96 85.21 -30.08
N LEU A 924 -4.88 84.22 -30.08
CA LEU A 924 -5.47 83.74 -31.35
C LEU A 924 -6.76 82.92 -31.07
N LYS A 925 -7.88 83.45 -31.56
CA LYS A 925 -9.17 82.77 -31.72
C LYS A 925 -9.15 81.86 -32.97
N MET A 926 -10.17 81.01 -33.04
CA MET A 926 -10.77 80.37 -34.23
C MET A 926 -10.18 79.02 -34.66
N TYR A 927 -10.96 77.95 -34.48
CA TYR A 927 -11.44 77.13 -35.61
C TYR A 927 -12.79 76.50 -35.24
N GLU A 928 -13.82 76.97 -35.92
CA GLU A 928 -15.14 76.38 -36.05
C GLU A 928 -15.06 75.08 -36.88
N GLY A 929 -15.95 74.13 -36.57
CA GLY A 929 -16.13 72.88 -37.31
C GLY A 929 -17.29 72.08 -36.75
N ASN A 930 -18.51 72.60 -36.94
CA ASN A 930 -19.75 71.83 -36.84
C ASN A 930 -19.79 70.80 -37.98
N GLU A 931 -20.32 69.60 -37.70
CA GLU A 931 -21.32 68.95 -38.57
C GLU A 931 -22.00 67.81 -37.78
N TRP A 932 -23.29 67.99 -37.57
CA TRP A 932 -24.27 67.08 -36.99
C TRP A 932 -24.96 66.32 -38.12
N GLU A 933 -25.40 65.08 -37.90
CA GLU A 933 -26.51 64.34 -38.55
C GLU A 933 -26.51 62.93 -37.90
N GLU A 934 -27.58 62.24 -37.51
CA GLU A 934 -29.03 62.27 -37.75
C GLU A 934 -29.67 61.46 -36.61
N SER A 935 -30.63 62.03 -35.88
CA SER A 935 -32.08 61.96 -36.12
C SER A 935 -32.73 60.67 -35.61
N SER A 936 -33.65 60.91 -34.66
CA SER A 936 -34.62 59.98 -34.12
C SER A 936 -35.47 59.31 -35.20
N LEU A 937 -35.63 57.99 -35.03
CA LEU A 937 -36.93 57.38 -34.81
C LEU A 937 -36.96 56.90 -33.36
#